data_AF-W9QUD4-F1
#
_entry.id   AF-W9QUD4-F1
#
_cell.length_a   1.000
_cell.length_b   1.000
_cell.length_c   1.000
_cell.angle_alpha   90.00
_cell.angle_beta   90.00
_cell.angle_gamma   90.00
#
_symmetry.space_group_name_H-M   'P 1'
#
loop_
_entity.id
_entity.type
_entity.pdbx_description
1 polymer ?
#
loop_
_entity_poly.entity_id
_entity_poly.type
_entity_poly.pdbx_seq_one_letter_code
_entity_poly.pdbx_strand_id
1 'polypeptide(L)'
;MERTEKDVGNGKDRDLIGENGFLKGAQPSPSTSGSLICLTSFEGKDALSYANILRSRNKFVDALALYENVLEKDAGNVEAHIGKGICLQMQNMGRLAFDSFAEAIRLDPQNACALTHCGILYKDEGRLVDAAESYQKALTADPSYKPAAECLAIVLTDLGTSLKLAGNTQEGIQKYFEALKIDPLYAPAYYNLGVVYSEMMQYDVALNYYEKAASVRPIYAEAYCNMGVIYKNRGELETAIACYERCLAVSPNFEIAKNNMAIALTDLGTKVKLEGDINQGIAYYKKALYYNWHYADAMYNLGVAYGEMLKFDMMALSIKPNFSQSLNNLGVVYTVQGKMDAAASMIEKAIIANPSYAEAYNNLGVLYRDAGNISLAVDAYERCLNIDPDSRNAGQNRLLALNYINEGNDDKLFEAHRDWGRRFMRLYQQYTSWDNPKDPERPLVIGYISPDYFTHSVSYFIEAPLSHHDYANYKVVVYSAVVKGDAKTTRFRDKVLKKGGIWRDIYGIDEKKVASMVREDKIDILIELTGHTANNKLGTMACRPAPVQVTWIGYPNTTGLPTIDYRITDSLADPPNTKQKHVEELVRLPECFLCYTPSPEAGSVSPTPALSNGFITFGSFNNLAKITPKVLQVWARILCAVPNSRLVVKCKPFCCDSVRQRFISTLEQLGLEPLRVDLLPLILLNHDHMQAYSLMDISLDTFPYAGTTTTCESLYMGVPCVTMAGSVHAHNVGVSLLSKVGLERLIAKNEDEYVQLALQLASDFTALSNLRTSLRDLMAKSPVCDGPNFARGLELTYRDMWRRYCKGDVPSLRQMEMLQQHVVPEEPITKVSKEGPPNSIKSNGFNVAPPSTHLSSGEENGV
;
A
#
# COMPACT_ATOMS: atom_id res chain seq x y z
N MET A 1 36.41 -16.12 1.86
CA MET A 1 37.39 -16.82 2.70
C MET A 1 37.09 -18.30 2.62
N GLU A 2 37.99 -19.01 1.95
CA GLU A 2 37.98 -20.46 1.75
C GLU A 2 38.31 -21.20 3.04
N ARG A 3 37.65 -22.34 3.27
CA ARG A 3 38.31 -23.56 3.78
C ARG A 3 37.53 -24.79 3.33
N THR A 4 38.24 -25.61 2.58
CA THR A 4 37.90 -26.90 2.00
C THR A 4 38.27 -28.08 2.92
N GLU A 5 37.76 -29.26 2.53
CA GLU A 5 38.15 -30.66 2.83
C GLU A 5 37.13 -31.45 3.68
N LYS A 6 36.35 -32.40 3.10
CA LYS A 6 36.69 -33.77 2.58
C LYS A 6 37.10 -34.74 3.71
N ASP A 7 36.70 -36.01 3.80
CA ASP A 7 35.75 -36.88 3.10
C ASP A 7 35.68 -38.23 3.87
N VAL A 8 34.54 -38.94 3.74
CA VAL A 8 34.25 -40.40 3.82
C VAL A 8 34.70 -41.29 5.00
N GLY A 9 33.72 -42.04 5.54
CA GLY A 9 33.96 -43.32 6.25
C GLY A 9 32.72 -44.08 6.74
N ASN A 10 31.98 -44.72 5.82
CA ASN A 10 31.08 -45.89 5.93
C ASN A 10 30.47 -46.35 7.28
N GLY A 11 29.15 -46.55 7.29
CA GLY A 11 28.46 -47.44 8.24
C GLY A 11 26.96 -47.49 8.02
N LYS A 12 26.47 -48.63 7.53
CA LYS A 12 25.11 -48.94 7.06
C LYS A 12 24.02 -48.93 8.14
N ASP A 13 22.79 -48.79 7.62
CA ASP A 13 21.47 -49.24 8.11
C ASP A 13 20.77 -48.47 9.23
N ARG A 14 19.78 -47.66 8.80
CA ARG A 14 18.65 -47.14 9.57
C ARG A 14 17.37 -47.75 8.99
N ASP A 15 16.55 -48.28 9.89
CA ASP A 15 15.09 -48.40 9.88
C ASP A 15 14.75 -49.03 11.26
N LEU A 16 13.67 -48.82 12.00
CA LEU A 16 12.48 -47.97 12.02
C LEU A 16 11.91 -48.14 13.46
N ILE A 17 11.25 -47.10 13.98
CA ILE A 17 10.04 -47.10 14.84
C ILE A 17 9.82 -48.26 15.85
N GLY A 18 9.59 -47.92 17.13
CA GLY A 18 8.96 -48.82 18.10
C GLY A 18 8.45 -48.14 19.37
N GLU A 19 7.11 -48.06 19.50
CA GLU A 19 6.36 -47.73 20.71
C GLU A 19 6.28 -48.93 21.69
N ASN A 20 5.99 -48.60 22.96
CA ASN A 20 5.27 -49.38 24.00
C ASN A 20 5.88 -50.68 24.58
N GLY A 21 5.95 -50.76 25.92
CA GLY A 21 6.02 -52.03 26.65
C GLY A 21 6.50 -51.98 28.10
N PHE A 22 5.59 -52.30 29.03
CA PHE A 22 5.79 -52.59 30.46
C PHE A 22 6.86 -53.67 30.76
N LEU A 23 7.43 -53.65 31.99
CA LEU A 23 7.55 -54.84 32.87
C LEU A 23 8.07 -54.53 34.30
N LYS A 24 7.53 -55.29 35.27
CA LYS A 24 7.79 -55.30 36.73
C LYS A 24 8.95 -56.23 37.11
N GLY A 25 9.65 -55.88 38.20
CA GLY A 25 9.84 -56.71 39.40
C GLY A 25 11.09 -57.60 39.53
N ALA A 26 11.88 -57.39 40.60
CA ALA A 26 12.31 -58.42 41.57
C ALA A 26 13.18 -57.81 42.70
N GLN A 27 13.02 -58.33 43.92
CA GLN A 27 13.68 -57.96 45.19
C GLN A 27 15.17 -58.34 45.31
N PRO A 28 15.86 -57.92 46.39
CA PRO A 28 16.02 -58.83 47.55
C PRO A 28 15.98 -58.15 48.95
N SER A 29 15.60 -58.94 49.97
CA SER A 29 15.73 -58.71 51.43
C SER A 29 16.90 -59.54 52.03
N PRO A 30 17.22 -59.59 53.35
CA PRO A 30 16.92 -58.75 54.53
C PRO A 30 18.16 -58.47 55.47
N SER A 31 17.89 -57.85 56.63
CA SER A 31 18.74 -57.65 57.84
C SER A 31 19.66 -56.41 57.81
N THR A 32 19.65 -55.51 58.79
CA THR A 32 19.69 -55.70 60.24
C THR A 32 18.98 -54.57 60.99
N SER A 33 18.24 -54.97 62.01
CA SER A 33 17.71 -54.18 63.11
C SER A 33 18.81 -53.65 64.03
N GLY A 34 18.74 -52.36 64.36
CA GLY A 34 19.50 -51.68 65.40
C GLY A 34 19.33 -50.17 65.18
N SER A 35 18.69 -49.38 66.03
CA SER A 35 18.45 -49.54 67.45
C SER A 35 17.26 -48.65 67.80
N LEU A 36 16.35 -49.18 68.62
CA LEU A 36 15.42 -48.37 69.41
C LEU A 36 16.25 -47.30 70.14
N ILE A 37 16.16 -46.05 69.69
CA ILE A 37 16.44 -44.94 70.58
C ILE A 37 15.22 -44.86 71.47
N CYS A 38 15.43 -45.38 72.68
CA CYS A 38 14.63 -45.21 73.88
C CYS A 38 13.76 -43.94 73.79
N LEU A 39 12.46 -44.12 73.49
CA LEU A 39 11.45 -43.16 73.88
C LEU A 39 11.42 -43.20 75.41
N THR A 40 12.33 -42.45 76.03
CA THR A 40 12.07 -41.89 77.35
C THR A 40 10.67 -41.30 77.26
N SER A 41 9.77 -41.79 78.10
CA SER A 41 8.38 -41.41 78.15
C SER A 41 8.26 -39.89 78.32
N PHE A 42 8.17 -39.18 77.20
CA PHE A 42 7.80 -37.77 77.20
C PHE A 42 6.31 -37.74 77.52
N GLU A 43 5.98 -37.40 78.76
CA GLU A 43 4.61 -37.26 79.22
C GLU A 43 4.12 -35.82 78.94
N GLY A 44 2.89 -35.72 78.43
CA GLY A 44 2.22 -34.43 78.22
C GLY A 44 2.96 -33.49 77.25
N LYS A 45 3.34 -32.30 77.74
CA LYS A 45 3.83 -31.15 76.94
C LYS A 45 5.11 -31.43 76.14
N ASP A 46 5.94 -32.37 76.57
CA ASP A 46 7.20 -32.65 75.91
C ASP A 46 7.03 -33.45 74.60
N ALA A 47 6.04 -34.36 74.54
CA ALA A 47 5.74 -35.15 73.33
C ALA A 47 5.16 -34.28 72.20
N LEU A 48 4.26 -33.34 72.56
CA LEU A 48 3.68 -32.37 71.62
C LEU A 48 4.76 -31.43 71.04
N SER A 49 5.66 -30.95 71.90
CA SER A 49 6.78 -30.11 71.49
C SER A 49 7.73 -30.84 70.54
N TYR A 50 8.03 -32.11 70.81
CA TYR A 50 8.85 -32.94 69.93
C TYR A 50 8.17 -33.25 68.59
N ALA A 51 6.87 -33.54 68.60
CA ALA A 51 6.07 -33.71 67.37
C ALA A 51 6.08 -32.45 66.49
N ASN A 52 5.96 -31.27 67.09
CA ASN A 52 6.08 -29.98 66.39
C ASN A 52 7.46 -29.79 65.74
N ILE A 53 8.55 -30.19 66.42
CA ILE A 53 9.90 -30.16 65.86
C ILE A 53 10.01 -31.10 64.66
N LEU A 54 9.50 -32.33 64.75
CA LEU A 54 9.53 -33.29 63.64
C LEU A 54 8.73 -32.80 62.43
N ARG A 55 7.53 -32.24 62.65
CA ARG A 55 6.72 -31.61 61.60
C ARG A 55 7.46 -30.46 60.93
N SER A 56 8.12 -29.58 61.69
CA SER A 56 8.92 -28.47 61.13
C SER A 56 10.13 -28.93 60.31
N ARG A 57 10.61 -30.17 60.52
CA ARG A 57 11.69 -30.81 59.76
C ARG A 57 11.17 -31.72 58.64
N ASN A 58 9.90 -31.59 58.25
CA ASN A 58 9.23 -32.40 57.22
C ASN A 58 9.20 -33.91 57.50
N LYS A 59 9.35 -34.35 58.76
CA LYS A 59 9.22 -35.76 59.17
C LYS A 59 7.77 -36.07 59.54
N PHE A 60 6.88 -35.99 58.56
CA PHE A 60 5.43 -36.02 58.78
C PHE A 60 4.91 -37.36 59.32
N VAL A 61 5.51 -38.50 58.92
CA VAL A 61 5.12 -39.83 59.41
C VAL A 61 5.45 -40.00 60.89
N ASP A 62 6.68 -39.64 61.29
CA ASP A 62 7.13 -39.72 62.68
C ASP A 62 6.36 -38.73 63.58
N ALA A 63 6.10 -37.52 63.08
CA ALA A 63 5.30 -36.52 63.79
C ALA A 63 3.85 -36.97 63.98
N LEU A 64 3.24 -37.57 62.94
CA LEU A 64 1.87 -38.08 62.98
C LEU A 64 1.69 -39.13 64.09
N ALA A 65 2.60 -40.09 64.19
CA ALA A 65 2.55 -41.12 65.23
C ALA A 65 2.62 -40.54 66.65
N LEU A 66 3.39 -39.46 66.85
CA LEU A 66 3.46 -38.76 68.13
C LEU A 66 2.21 -37.93 68.44
N TYR A 67 1.63 -37.26 67.44
CA TYR A 67 0.35 -36.56 67.63
C TYR A 67 -0.78 -37.54 67.97
N GLU A 68 -0.79 -38.74 67.37
CA GLU A 68 -1.75 -39.80 67.73
C GLU A 68 -1.58 -40.28 69.16
N ASN A 69 -0.34 -40.50 69.61
CA ASN A 69 -0.05 -40.85 71.00
C ASN A 69 -0.52 -39.76 71.99
N VAL A 70 -0.32 -38.48 71.64
CA VAL A 70 -0.81 -37.34 72.44
C VAL A 70 -2.34 -37.37 72.52
N LEU A 71 -3.02 -37.64 71.40
CA LEU A 71 -4.48 -37.69 71.31
C LEU A 71 -5.10 -38.93 71.98
N GLU A 72 -4.39 -40.06 72.06
CA GLU A 72 -4.82 -41.23 72.83
C GLU A 72 -4.89 -40.92 74.34
N LYS A 73 -4.00 -40.05 74.83
CA LYS A 73 -3.94 -39.65 76.24
C LYS A 73 -4.80 -38.43 76.56
N ASP A 74 -4.95 -37.53 75.60
CA ASP A 74 -5.77 -36.32 75.69
C ASP A 74 -6.48 -36.07 74.35
N ALA A 75 -7.66 -36.66 74.21
CA ALA A 75 -8.49 -36.52 73.00
C ALA A 75 -8.96 -35.07 72.76
N GLY A 76 -8.88 -34.19 73.77
CA GLY A 76 -9.24 -32.78 73.71
C GLY A 76 -8.11 -31.86 73.25
N ASN A 77 -6.92 -32.39 72.92
CA ASN A 77 -5.76 -31.58 72.57
C ASN A 77 -5.87 -30.96 71.16
N VAL A 78 -6.28 -29.69 71.10
CA VAL A 78 -6.49 -28.93 69.85
C VAL A 78 -5.21 -28.84 69.01
N GLU A 79 -4.05 -28.54 69.63
CA GLU A 79 -2.77 -28.42 68.92
C GLU A 79 -2.32 -29.74 68.29
N ALA A 80 -2.58 -30.87 68.96
CA ALA A 80 -2.27 -32.19 68.42
C ALA A 80 -3.17 -32.57 67.23
N HIS A 81 -4.47 -32.24 67.27
CA HIS A 81 -5.39 -32.42 66.13
C HIS A 81 -4.97 -31.57 64.93
N ILE A 82 -4.58 -30.30 65.13
CA ILE A 82 -4.05 -29.43 64.07
C ILE A 82 -2.74 -30.00 63.50
N GLY A 83 -1.80 -30.38 64.36
CA GLY A 83 -0.53 -30.97 63.96
C GLY A 83 -0.70 -32.26 63.14
N LYS A 84 -1.60 -33.14 63.57
CA LYS A 84 -2.03 -34.35 62.84
C LYS A 84 -2.64 -33.99 61.48
N GLY A 85 -3.58 -33.05 61.45
CA GLY A 85 -4.21 -32.57 60.22
C GLY A 85 -3.20 -32.07 59.19
N ILE A 86 -2.23 -31.25 59.61
CA ILE A 86 -1.17 -30.74 58.72
C ILE A 86 -0.30 -31.88 58.18
N CYS A 87 0.08 -32.84 59.02
CA CYS A 87 0.89 -33.99 58.57
C CYS A 87 0.13 -34.87 57.57
N LEU A 88 -1.18 -35.05 57.75
CA LEU A 88 -2.04 -35.78 56.81
C LEU A 88 -2.22 -35.01 55.50
N GLN A 89 -2.40 -33.69 55.57
CA GLN A 89 -2.49 -32.82 54.39
C GLN A 89 -1.21 -32.90 53.55
N MET A 90 -0.03 -32.81 54.18
CA MET A 90 1.26 -32.93 53.49
C MET A 90 1.53 -34.33 52.90
N GLN A 91 0.80 -35.35 53.36
CA GLN A 91 0.81 -36.71 52.81
C GLN A 91 -0.31 -36.96 51.78
N ASN A 92 -0.97 -35.88 51.32
CA ASN A 92 -2.07 -35.94 50.35
C ASN A 92 -3.29 -36.76 50.82
N MET A 93 -3.50 -36.84 52.14
CA MET A 93 -4.64 -37.52 52.76
C MET A 93 -5.74 -36.51 53.14
N GLY A 94 -6.27 -35.79 52.15
CA GLY A 94 -7.14 -34.62 52.36
C GLY A 94 -8.37 -34.86 53.24
N ARG A 95 -9.07 -36.00 53.07
CA ARG A 95 -10.25 -36.33 53.88
C ARG A 95 -9.92 -36.54 55.35
N LEU A 96 -8.86 -37.30 55.65
CA LEU A 96 -8.42 -37.55 57.03
C LEU A 96 -7.87 -36.27 57.67
N ALA A 97 -7.21 -35.42 56.87
CA ALA A 97 -6.78 -34.10 57.31
C ALA A 97 -7.98 -33.22 57.67
N PHE A 98 -9.02 -33.19 56.82
CA PHE A 98 -10.25 -32.46 57.08
C PHE A 98 -10.92 -32.92 58.37
N ASP A 99 -11.04 -34.24 58.59
CA ASP A 99 -11.63 -34.79 59.81
C ASP A 99 -10.85 -34.33 61.06
N SER A 100 -9.52 -34.29 60.98
CA SER A 100 -8.65 -33.84 62.07
C SER A 100 -8.79 -32.34 62.35
N PHE A 101 -8.91 -31.50 61.30
CA PHE A 101 -9.16 -30.07 61.46
C PHE A 101 -10.59 -29.77 61.94
N ALA A 102 -11.58 -30.53 61.47
CA ALA A 102 -12.96 -30.41 61.92
C ALA A 102 -13.09 -30.73 63.42
N GLU A 103 -12.35 -31.73 63.90
CA GLU A 103 -12.29 -32.06 65.33
C GLU A 103 -11.58 -30.95 66.13
N ALA A 104 -10.49 -30.38 65.61
CA ALA A 104 -9.86 -29.20 66.21
C ALA A 104 -10.82 -28.01 66.31
N ILE A 105 -11.62 -27.73 65.26
CA ILE A 105 -12.63 -26.66 65.25
C ILE A 105 -13.80 -26.99 66.20
N ARG A 106 -14.19 -28.27 66.34
CA ARG A 106 -15.23 -28.69 67.28
C ARG A 106 -14.83 -28.40 68.73
N LEU A 107 -13.55 -28.58 69.05
CA LEU A 107 -12.97 -28.36 70.36
C LEU A 107 -12.66 -26.87 70.62
N ASP A 108 -12.20 -26.15 69.59
CA ASP A 108 -11.93 -24.71 69.61
C ASP A 108 -12.49 -24.04 68.33
N PRO A 109 -13.75 -23.56 68.35
CA PRO A 109 -14.39 -22.95 67.19
C PRO A 109 -13.74 -21.66 66.69
N GLN A 110 -12.87 -21.04 67.49
CA GLN A 110 -12.16 -19.81 67.13
C GLN A 110 -10.69 -20.08 66.76
N ASN A 111 -10.33 -21.33 66.45
CA ASN A 111 -8.97 -21.65 66.04
C ASN A 111 -8.68 -21.20 64.60
N ALA A 112 -8.01 -20.06 64.44
CA ALA A 112 -7.68 -19.49 63.13
C ALA A 112 -6.81 -20.44 62.27
N CYS A 113 -5.93 -21.23 62.88
CA CYS A 113 -5.06 -22.17 62.16
C CYS A 113 -5.88 -23.32 61.53
N ALA A 114 -6.72 -23.98 62.32
CA ALA A 114 -7.58 -25.07 61.83
C ALA A 114 -8.56 -24.59 60.74
N LEU A 115 -9.20 -23.44 60.95
CA LEU A 115 -10.11 -22.82 59.97
C LEU A 115 -9.40 -22.49 58.65
N THR A 116 -8.16 -21.99 58.71
CA THR A 116 -7.34 -21.71 57.52
C THR A 116 -7.02 -23.00 56.76
N HIS A 117 -6.61 -24.06 57.47
CA HIS A 117 -6.30 -25.33 56.81
C HIS A 117 -7.54 -26.02 56.21
N CYS A 118 -8.71 -25.91 56.82
CA CYS A 118 -9.99 -26.30 56.18
C CYS A 118 -10.24 -25.50 54.90
N GLY A 119 -10.01 -24.19 54.92
CA GLY A 119 -10.11 -23.34 53.73
C GLY A 119 -9.17 -23.76 52.60
N ILE A 120 -7.95 -24.20 52.92
CA ILE A 120 -6.99 -24.69 51.93
C ILE A 120 -7.53 -25.97 51.27
N LEU A 121 -8.05 -26.91 52.06
CA LEU A 121 -8.64 -28.14 51.54
C LEU A 121 -9.86 -27.86 50.65
N TYR A 122 -10.75 -26.94 51.04
CA TYR A 122 -11.87 -26.54 50.17
C TYR A 122 -11.40 -25.92 48.86
N LYS A 123 -10.35 -25.10 48.89
CA LYS A 123 -9.77 -24.53 47.68
C LYS A 123 -9.21 -25.62 46.76
N ASP A 124 -8.50 -26.60 47.31
CA ASP A 124 -7.92 -27.72 46.56
C ASP A 124 -9.01 -28.59 45.91
N GLU A 125 -10.21 -28.68 46.52
CA GLU A 125 -11.40 -29.31 45.96
C GLU A 125 -12.15 -28.44 44.92
N GLY A 126 -11.70 -27.21 44.65
CA GLY A 126 -12.36 -26.25 43.76
C GLY A 126 -13.57 -25.53 44.37
N ARG A 127 -13.83 -25.73 45.67
CA ARG A 127 -14.94 -25.13 46.42
C ARG A 127 -14.56 -23.74 46.94
N LEU A 128 -14.40 -22.79 46.00
CA LEU A 128 -13.86 -21.47 46.31
C LEU A 128 -14.72 -20.64 47.29
N VAL A 129 -16.04 -20.78 47.25
CA VAL A 129 -16.95 -20.07 48.18
C VAL A 129 -16.76 -20.59 49.60
N ASP A 130 -16.76 -21.90 49.80
CA ASP A 130 -16.54 -22.54 51.10
C ASP A 130 -15.15 -22.22 51.66
N ALA A 131 -14.14 -22.16 50.78
CA ALA A 131 -12.79 -21.73 51.14
C ALA A 131 -12.77 -20.29 51.65
N ALA A 132 -13.39 -19.35 50.91
CA ALA A 132 -13.49 -17.94 51.31
C ALA A 132 -14.20 -17.77 52.66
N GLU A 133 -15.31 -18.48 52.88
CA GLU A 133 -16.02 -18.46 54.17
C GLU A 133 -15.15 -18.97 55.32
N SER A 134 -14.37 -20.03 55.09
CA SER A 134 -13.49 -20.61 56.10
C SER A 134 -12.36 -19.65 56.49
N TYR A 135 -11.73 -18.98 55.51
CA TYR A 135 -10.73 -17.95 55.79
C TYR A 135 -11.34 -16.72 56.48
N GLN A 136 -12.55 -16.31 56.10
CA GLN A 136 -13.22 -15.17 56.74
C GLN A 136 -13.55 -15.48 58.21
N LYS A 137 -13.95 -16.71 58.53
CA LYS A 137 -14.10 -17.18 59.92
C LYS A 137 -12.77 -17.13 60.65
N ALA A 138 -11.68 -17.59 60.03
CA ALA A 138 -10.34 -17.53 60.63
C ALA A 138 -9.93 -16.08 60.97
N LEU A 139 -10.17 -15.12 60.07
CA LEU A 139 -9.88 -13.70 60.30
C LEU A 139 -10.86 -13.01 61.27
N THR A 140 -12.05 -13.57 61.46
CA THR A 140 -12.97 -13.10 62.51
C THR A 140 -12.46 -13.51 63.89
N ALA A 141 -11.87 -14.69 63.98
CA ALA A 141 -11.28 -15.21 65.22
C ALA A 141 -9.93 -14.55 65.54
N ASP A 142 -9.07 -14.35 64.55
CA ASP A 142 -7.81 -13.61 64.67
C ASP A 142 -7.59 -12.72 63.42
N PRO A 143 -7.93 -11.42 63.51
CA PRO A 143 -7.71 -10.47 62.41
C PRO A 143 -6.24 -10.29 62.02
N SER A 144 -5.29 -10.68 62.87
CA SER A 144 -3.85 -10.56 62.61
C SER A 144 -3.24 -11.81 61.97
N TYR A 145 -4.04 -12.87 61.76
CA TYR A 145 -3.58 -14.14 61.22
C TYR A 145 -3.28 -14.06 59.71
N LYS A 146 -2.04 -13.66 59.40
CA LYS A 146 -1.56 -13.42 58.03
C LYS A 146 -1.85 -14.55 57.03
N PRO A 147 -1.67 -15.85 57.35
CA PRO A 147 -1.92 -16.91 56.39
C PRO A 147 -3.38 -16.94 55.90
N ALA A 148 -4.36 -16.65 56.76
CA ALA A 148 -5.76 -16.57 56.36
C ALA A 148 -6.03 -15.37 55.44
N ALA A 149 -5.42 -14.21 55.71
CA ALA A 149 -5.55 -13.02 54.88
C ALA A 149 -4.98 -13.24 53.48
N GLU A 150 -3.77 -13.81 53.38
CA GLU A 150 -3.13 -14.16 52.11
C GLU A 150 -3.98 -15.15 51.31
N CYS A 151 -4.43 -16.25 51.94
CA CYS A 151 -5.26 -17.25 51.27
C CYS A 151 -6.63 -16.70 50.85
N LEU A 152 -7.25 -15.81 51.64
CA LEU A 152 -8.51 -15.17 51.31
C LEU A 152 -8.37 -14.23 50.10
N ALA A 153 -7.31 -13.40 50.04
CA ALA A 153 -7.07 -12.52 48.90
C ALA A 153 -6.89 -13.32 47.58
N ILE A 154 -6.18 -14.46 47.65
CA ILE A 154 -6.01 -15.36 46.51
C ILE A 154 -7.37 -15.92 46.07
N VAL A 155 -8.15 -16.51 46.99
CA VAL A 155 -9.44 -17.14 46.64
C VAL A 155 -10.48 -16.13 46.16
N LEU A 156 -10.52 -14.92 46.73
CA LEU A 156 -11.38 -13.85 46.22
C LEU A 156 -11.01 -13.45 44.78
N THR A 157 -9.72 -13.46 44.44
CA THR A 157 -9.26 -13.21 43.07
C THR A 157 -9.62 -14.36 42.12
N ASP A 158 -9.51 -15.62 42.57
CA ASP A 158 -9.92 -16.80 41.80
C ASP A 158 -11.45 -16.81 41.54
N LEU A 159 -12.24 -16.44 42.55
CA LEU A 159 -13.69 -16.20 42.46
C LEU A 159 -14.01 -15.09 41.46
N GLY A 160 -13.32 -13.94 41.57
CA GLY A 160 -13.52 -12.82 40.65
C GLY A 160 -13.26 -13.20 39.20
N THR A 161 -12.22 -14.01 38.97
CA THR A 161 -11.87 -14.52 37.64
C THR A 161 -12.91 -15.49 37.12
N SER A 162 -13.40 -16.41 37.97
CA SER A 162 -14.46 -17.35 37.61
C SER A 162 -15.77 -16.63 37.25
N LEU A 163 -16.15 -15.60 38.02
CA LEU A 163 -17.33 -14.77 37.75
C LEU A 163 -17.20 -13.97 36.45
N LYS A 164 -16.01 -13.39 36.19
CA LYS A 164 -15.72 -12.72 34.92
C LYS A 164 -15.93 -13.67 33.73
N LEU A 165 -15.37 -14.88 33.80
CA LEU A 165 -15.49 -15.88 32.74
C LEU A 165 -16.93 -16.37 32.54
N ALA A 166 -17.75 -16.36 33.60
CA ALA A 166 -19.18 -16.65 33.52
C ALA A 166 -20.04 -15.48 32.98
N GLY A 167 -19.43 -14.33 32.67
CA GLY A 167 -20.12 -13.12 32.18
C GLY A 167 -20.57 -12.15 33.27
N ASN A 168 -20.42 -12.51 34.55
CA ASN A 168 -20.79 -11.67 35.70
C ASN A 168 -19.67 -10.68 36.06
N THR A 169 -19.32 -9.83 35.10
CA THR A 169 -18.15 -8.93 35.17
C THR A 169 -18.18 -8.00 36.39
N GLN A 170 -19.34 -7.42 36.72
CA GLN A 170 -19.46 -6.49 37.83
C GLN A 170 -19.24 -7.16 39.19
N GLU A 171 -19.74 -8.39 39.36
CA GLU A 171 -19.49 -9.19 40.56
C GLU A 171 -18.02 -9.62 40.64
N GLY A 172 -17.40 -9.94 39.49
CA GLY A 172 -15.96 -10.21 39.41
C GLY A 172 -15.10 -9.04 39.89
N ILE A 173 -15.39 -7.83 39.41
CA ILE A 173 -14.74 -6.58 39.85
C ILE A 173 -14.88 -6.40 41.37
N GLN A 174 -16.08 -6.62 41.89
CA GLN A 174 -16.34 -6.51 43.32
C GLN A 174 -15.46 -7.47 44.13
N LYS A 175 -15.28 -8.71 43.66
CA LYS A 175 -14.38 -9.68 44.31
C LYS A 175 -12.91 -9.30 44.26
N TYR A 176 -12.44 -8.67 43.18
CA TYR A 176 -11.08 -8.13 43.15
C TYR A 176 -10.89 -6.98 44.15
N PHE A 177 -11.87 -6.09 44.30
CA PHE A 177 -11.83 -5.05 45.34
C PHE A 177 -11.89 -5.62 46.75
N GLU A 178 -12.67 -6.68 46.98
CA GLU A 178 -12.66 -7.41 48.25
C GLU A 178 -11.27 -8.00 48.53
N ALA A 179 -10.63 -8.62 47.54
CA ALA A 179 -9.26 -9.13 47.69
C ALA A 179 -8.26 -8.02 48.09
N LEU A 180 -8.35 -6.86 47.45
CA LEU A 180 -7.49 -5.70 47.75
C LEU A 180 -7.76 -5.03 49.10
N LYS A 181 -8.98 -5.19 49.65
CA LYS A 181 -9.28 -4.76 51.03
C LYS A 181 -8.59 -5.66 52.06
N ILE A 182 -8.45 -6.96 51.74
CA ILE A 182 -7.76 -7.93 52.60
C ILE A 182 -6.24 -7.76 52.51
N ASP A 183 -5.71 -7.71 51.29
CA ASP A 183 -4.29 -7.49 51.01
C ASP A 183 -4.09 -6.38 49.97
N PRO A 184 -3.80 -5.14 50.41
CA PRO A 184 -3.53 -4.01 49.53
C PRO A 184 -2.27 -4.16 48.66
N LEU A 185 -1.38 -5.12 48.98
CA LEU A 185 -0.16 -5.44 48.26
C LEU A 185 -0.30 -6.71 47.39
N TYR A 186 -1.52 -7.15 47.11
CA TYR A 186 -1.78 -8.30 46.24
C TYR A 186 -1.82 -7.91 44.75
N ALA A 187 -0.64 -7.94 44.10
CA ALA A 187 -0.47 -7.56 42.69
C ALA A 187 -1.43 -8.26 41.69
N PRO A 188 -1.75 -9.56 41.80
CA PRO A 188 -2.66 -10.23 40.86
C PRO A 188 -4.07 -9.63 40.79
N ALA A 189 -4.60 -9.10 41.90
CA ALA A 189 -5.91 -8.45 41.89
C ALA A 189 -5.89 -7.12 41.12
N TYR A 190 -4.84 -6.31 41.28
CA TYR A 190 -4.65 -5.11 40.45
C TYR A 190 -4.50 -5.46 38.97
N TYR A 191 -3.69 -6.48 38.64
CA TYR A 191 -3.53 -6.92 37.25
C TYR A 191 -4.86 -7.35 36.63
N ASN A 192 -5.65 -8.17 37.33
CA ASN A 192 -6.93 -8.65 36.83
C ASN A 192 -7.97 -7.53 36.68
N LEU A 193 -7.98 -6.52 37.57
CA LEU A 193 -8.75 -5.30 37.36
C LEU A 193 -8.32 -4.59 36.07
N GLY A 194 -7.01 -4.47 35.84
CA GLY A 194 -6.47 -3.91 34.58
C GLY A 194 -6.97 -4.67 33.35
N VAL A 195 -6.97 -6.00 33.38
CA VAL A 195 -7.50 -6.85 32.29
C VAL A 195 -8.98 -6.57 32.04
N VAL A 196 -9.81 -6.56 33.09
CA VAL A 196 -11.25 -6.30 32.95
C VAL A 196 -11.51 -4.92 32.35
N TYR A 197 -10.85 -3.87 32.86
CA TYR A 197 -11.03 -2.53 32.33
C TYR A 197 -10.50 -2.38 30.90
N SER A 198 -9.45 -3.12 30.52
CA SER A 198 -8.98 -3.18 29.14
C SER A 198 -9.99 -3.83 28.20
N GLU A 199 -10.63 -4.93 28.63
CA GLU A 199 -11.72 -5.60 27.88
C GLU A 199 -12.94 -4.69 27.72
N MET A 200 -13.20 -3.82 28.70
CA MET A 200 -14.23 -2.76 28.65
C MET A 200 -13.81 -1.51 27.87
N MET A 201 -12.62 -1.51 27.23
CA MET A 201 -12.03 -0.37 26.52
C MET A 201 -11.78 0.89 27.39
N GLN A 202 -11.78 0.75 28.72
CA GLN A 202 -11.44 1.82 29.67
C GLN A 202 -9.93 1.86 29.90
N TYR A 203 -9.18 2.22 28.85
CA TYR A 203 -7.73 2.06 28.82
C TYR A 203 -6.97 2.87 29.87
N ASP A 204 -7.38 4.09 30.21
CA ASP A 204 -6.69 4.88 31.25
C ASP A 204 -6.82 4.26 32.64
N VAL A 205 -8.01 3.69 32.93
CA VAL A 205 -8.27 2.96 34.17
C VAL A 205 -7.45 1.67 34.20
N ALA A 206 -7.40 0.94 33.08
CA ALA A 206 -6.60 -0.27 32.95
C ALA A 206 -5.11 -0.02 33.17
N LEU A 207 -4.55 1.04 32.56
CA LEU A 207 -3.15 1.44 32.72
C LEU A 207 -2.82 1.74 34.19
N ASN A 208 -3.66 2.50 34.90
CA ASN A 208 -3.47 2.79 36.32
C ASN A 208 -3.40 1.50 37.16
N TYR A 209 -4.27 0.53 36.88
CA TYR A 209 -4.25 -0.74 37.59
C TYR A 209 -3.05 -1.62 37.24
N TYR A 210 -2.60 -1.63 35.98
CA TYR A 210 -1.35 -2.31 35.59
C TYR A 210 -0.12 -1.66 36.24
N GLU A 211 -0.07 -0.33 36.32
CA GLU A 211 0.99 0.41 37.01
C GLU A 211 1.01 0.08 38.49
N LYS A 212 -0.15 0.02 39.15
CA LYS A 212 -0.25 -0.43 40.55
C LYS A 212 0.26 -1.85 40.71
N ALA A 213 -0.15 -2.79 39.86
CA ALA A 213 0.35 -4.17 39.90
C ALA A 213 1.88 -4.23 39.77
N ALA A 214 2.45 -3.48 38.83
CA ALA A 214 3.89 -3.38 38.61
C ALA A 214 4.62 -2.65 39.76
N SER A 215 4.02 -1.66 40.41
CA SER A 215 4.62 -0.96 41.57
C SER A 215 4.70 -1.86 42.79
N VAL A 216 3.68 -2.70 43.00
CA VAL A 216 3.58 -3.64 44.12
C VAL A 216 4.49 -4.83 43.88
N ARG A 217 4.56 -5.32 42.63
CA ARG A 217 5.45 -6.39 42.21
C ARG A 217 6.20 -5.99 40.93
N PRO A 218 7.41 -5.40 41.04
CA PRO A 218 8.19 -4.94 39.87
C PRO A 218 8.55 -6.03 38.86
N ILE A 219 8.48 -7.31 39.26
CA ILE A 219 8.73 -8.49 38.42
C ILE A 219 7.45 -9.04 37.74
N TYR A 220 6.36 -8.29 37.68
CA TYR A 220 5.10 -8.73 37.06
C TYR A 220 5.09 -8.44 35.55
N ALA A 221 5.70 -9.34 34.77
CA ALA A 221 5.97 -9.14 33.34
C ALA A 221 4.69 -8.90 32.49
N GLU A 222 3.59 -9.57 32.83
CA GLU A 222 2.31 -9.50 32.14
C GLU A 222 1.70 -8.09 32.18
N ALA A 223 1.89 -7.36 33.28
CA ALA A 223 1.40 -5.99 33.43
C ALA A 223 2.10 -5.07 32.42
N TYR A 224 3.42 -5.14 32.32
CA TYR A 224 4.17 -4.36 31.33
C TYR A 224 3.80 -4.74 29.89
N CYS A 225 3.62 -6.03 29.60
CA CYS A 225 3.21 -6.46 28.25
C CYS A 225 1.84 -5.86 27.87
N ASN A 226 0.85 -5.92 28.76
CA ASN A 226 -0.49 -5.39 28.48
C ASN A 226 -0.53 -3.86 28.40
N MET A 227 0.26 -3.15 29.22
CA MET A 227 0.46 -1.71 29.07
C MET A 227 1.01 -1.37 27.68
N GLY A 228 2.03 -2.11 27.22
CA GLY A 228 2.62 -1.91 25.90
C GLY A 228 1.60 -2.10 24.77
N VAL A 229 0.71 -3.11 24.88
CA VAL A 229 -0.37 -3.33 23.89
C VAL A 229 -1.31 -2.13 23.82
N ILE A 230 -1.70 -1.56 24.97
CA ILE A 230 -2.56 -0.38 25.01
C ILE A 230 -1.87 0.83 24.36
N TYR A 231 -0.62 1.12 24.71
CA TYR A 231 0.12 2.23 24.12
C TYR A 231 0.33 2.06 22.61
N LYS A 232 0.60 0.84 22.14
CA LYS A 232 0.70 0.54 20.71
C LYS A 232 -0.61 0.85 19.99
N ASN A 233 -1.75 0.44 20.56
CA ASN A 233 -3.07 0.70 19.98
C ASN A 233 -3.42 2.21 19.97
N ARG A 234 -2.81 3.02 20.84
CA ARG A 234 -2.89 4.49 20.82
C ARG A 234 -1.93 5.16 19.83
N GLY A 235 -1.03 4.40 19.20
CA GLY A 235 0.02 4.93 18.32
C GLY A 235 1.25 5.47 19.07
N GLU A 236 1.32 5.28 20.39
CA GLU A 236 2.45 5.69 21.24
C GLU A 236 3.54 4.61 21.23
N LEU A 237 4.17 4.43 20.05
CA LEU A 237 5.07 3.31 19.75
C LEU A 237 6.31 3.26 20.66
N GLU A 238 6.91 4.40 20.95
CA GLU A 238 8.10 4.51 21.79
C GLU A 238 7.79 4.11 23.24
N THR A 239 6.64 4.54 23.77
CA THR A 239 6.14 4.14 25.10
C THR A 239 5.84 2.65 25.14
N ALA A 240 5.20 2.11 24.08
CA ALA A 240 4.93 0.68 23.96
C ALA A 240 6.22 -0.15 23.98
N ILE A 241 7.24 0.26 23.22
CA ILE A 241 8.56 -0.37 23.20
C ILE A 241 9.19 -0.35 24.60
N ALA A 242 9.16 0.78 25.32
CA ALA A 242 9.69 0.85 26.69
C ALA A 242 8.98 -0.13 27.65
N CYS A 243 7.67 -0.30 27.52
CA CYS A 243 6.92 -1.31 28.26
C CYS A 243 7.37 -2.75 27.91
N TYR A 244 7.54 -3.08 26.63
CA TYR A 244 8.04 -4.40 26.24
C TYR A 244 9.49 -4.64 26.66
N GLU A 245 10.36 -3.64 26.64
CA GLU A 245 11.74 -3.74 27.15
C GLU A 245 11.73 -4.08 28.65
N ARG A 246 10.86 -3.45 29.45
CA ARG A 246 10.69 -3.79 30.87
C ARG A 246 10.15 -5.22 31.05
N CYS A 247 9.16 -5.62 30.26
CA CYS A 247 8.63 -6.99 30.27
C CYS A 247 9.75 -8.02 30.02
N LEU A 248 10.56 -7.80 28.98
CA LEU A 248 11.63 -8.72 28.57
C LEU A 248 12.87 -8.66 29.48
N ALA A 249 13.09 -7.54 30.19
CA ALA A 249 14.12 -7.46 31.23
C ALA A 249 13.77 -8.36 32.43
N VAL A 250 12.48 -8.48 32.75
CA VAL A 250 11.97 -9.35 33.83
C VAL A 250 11.84 -10.80 33.36
N SER A 251 11.29 -11.02 32.16
CA SER A 251 11.07 -12.34 31.58
C SER A 251 11.59 -12.39 30.13
N PRO A 252 12.87 -12.72 29.91
CA PRO A 252 13.49 -12.70 28.58
C PRO A 252 12.85 -13.65 27.55
N ASN A 253 12.12 -14.67 28.01
CA ASN A 253 11.46 -15.67 27.16
C ASN A 253 9.96 -15.40 26.98
N PHE A 254 9.48 -14.18 27.26
CA PHE A 254 8.09 -13.80 27.07
C PHE A 254 7.77 -13.59 25.57
N GLU A 255 7.45 -14.68 24.88
CA GLU A 255 7.28 -14.70 23.41
C GLU A 255 6.24 -13.71 22.89
N ILE A 256 5.13 -13.51 23.62
CA ILE A 256 4.10 -12.53 23.24
C ILE A 256 4.68 -11.11 23.22
N ALA A 257 5.55 -10.77 24.17
CA ALA A 257 6.18 -9.45 24.25
C ALA A 257 7.25 -9.29 23.16
N LYS A 258 8.02 -10.34 22.83
CA LYS A 258 8.95 -10.31 21.68
C LYS A 258 8.20 -10.07 20.36
N ASN A 259 7.07 -10.73 20.15
CA ASN A 259 6.24 -10.54 18.95
C ASN A 259 5.67 -9.13 18.88
N ASN A 260 5.07 -8.63 19.96
CA ASN A 260 4.54 -7.28 20.01
C ASN A 260 5.64 -6.20 19.87
N MET A 261 6.83 -6.46 20.42
CA MET A 261 8.01 -5.62 20.23
C MET A 261 8.41 -5.55 18.76
N ALA A 262 8.47 -6.68 18.06
CA ALA A 262 8.81 -6.71 16.63
C ALA A 262 7.81 -5.91 15.78
N ILE A 263 6.51 -5.99 16.10
CA ILE A 263 5.46 -5.19 15.46
C ILE A 263 5.69 -3.70 15.72
N ALA A 264 5.80 -3.29 16.99
CA ALA A 264 5.97 -1.87 17.36
C ALA A 264 7.25 -1.25 16.76
N LEU A 265 8.36 -2.00 16.72
CA LEU A 265 9.60 -1.57 16.08
C LEU A 265 9.44 -1.41 14.56
N THR A 266 8.65 -2.27 13.92
CA THR A 266 8.40 -2.18 12.47
C THR A 266 7.50 -1.00 12.13
N ASP A 267 6.48 -0.74 12.95
CA ASP A 267 5.62 0.44 12.80
C ASP A 267 6.45 1.73 12.98
N LEU A 268 7.32 1.76 14.01
CA LEU A 268 8.19 2.91 14.27
C LEU A 268 9.22 3.10 13.15
N GLY A 269 9.85 2.01 12.69
CA GLY A 269 10.77 2.05 11.55
C GLY A 269 10.12 2.59 10.28
N THR A 270 8.84 2.26 10.06
CA THR A 270 8.06 2.77 8.93
C THR A 270 7.75 4.25 9.07
N LYS A 271 7.34 4.70 10.25
CA LYS A 271 7.13 6.13 10.53
C LYS A 271 8.40 6.95 10.29
N VAL A 272 9.54 6.52 10.86
CA VAL A 272 10.83 7.22 10.73
C VAL A 272 11.34 7.23 9.28
N LYS A 273 11.16 6.13 8.55
CA LYS A 273 11.47 6.07 7.11
C LYS A 273 10.63 7.07 6.31
N LEU A 274 9.34 7.20 6.62
CA LEU A 274 8.43 8.15 5.96
C LEU A 274 8.78 9.61 6.28
N GLU A 275 9.34 9.88 7.47
CA GLU A 275 9.88 11.19 7.85
C GLU A 275 11.21 11.53 7.16
N GLY A 276 11.83 10.56 6.48
CA GLY A 276 13.01 10.73 5.62
C GLY A 276 14.29 10.09 6.14
N ASP A 277 14.30 9.53 7.36
CA ASP A 277 15.49 8.84 7.91
C ASP A 277 15.42 7.34 7.63
N ILE A 278 15.81 6.97 6.41
CA ILE A 278 15.81 5.59 5.93
C ILE A 278 16.77 4.71 6.74
N ASN A 279 17.93 5.25 7.16
CA ASN A 279 18.95 4.48 7.88
C ASN A 279 18.45 4.08 9.27
N GLN A 280 17.80 5.01 9.97
CA GLN A 280 17.20 4.73 11.26
C GLN A 280 16.00 3.77 11.12
N GLY A 281 15.18 3.92 10.07
CA GLY A 281 14.13 2.95 9.74
C GLY A 281 14.67 1.53 9.55
N ILE A 282 15.75 1.37 8.80
CA ILE A 282 16.46 0.08 8.61
C ILE A 282 16.95 -0.49 9.95
N ALA A 283 17.51 0.35 10.83
CA ALA A 283 17.97 -0.09 12.15
C ALA A 283 16.81 -0.67 12.98
N TYR A 284 15.64 -0.04 12.95
CA TYR A 284 14.45 -0.54 13.62
C TYR A 284 13.94 -1.85 13.04
N TYR A 285 13.88 -2.00 11.71
CA TYR A 285 13.47 -3.27 11.10
C TYR A 285 14.42 -4.42 11.44
N LYS A 286 15.74 -4.16 11.50
CA LYS A 286 16.72 -5.14 11.98
C LYS A 286 16.50 -5.51 13.45
N LYS A 287 16.23 -4.52 14.30
CA LYS A 287 15.91 -4.75 15.72
C LYS A 287 14.60 -5.55 15.86
N ALA A 288 13.61 -5.33 15.00
CA ALA A 288 12.39 -6.14 14.97
C ALA A 288 12.69 -7.61 14.67
N LEU A 289 13.53 -7.89 13.67
CA LEU A 289 13.94 -9.26 13.32
C LEU A 289 14.82 -9.94 14.37
N TYR A 290 15.49 -9.19 15.24
CA TYR A 290 16.17 -9.75 16.40
C TYR A 290 15.17 -10.36 17.41
N TYR A 291 14.01 -9.72 17.62
CA TYR A 291 12.98 -10.23 18.53
C TYR A 291 12.09 -11.29 17.88
N ASN A 292 11.73 -11.12 16.61
CA ASN A 292 11.02 -12.13 15.83
C ASN A 292 11.63 -12.22 14.42
N TRP A 293 12.53 -13.19 14.25
CA TRP A 293 13.19 -13.45 12.97
C TRP A 293 12.23 -13.97 11.89
N HIS A 294 11.02 -14.40 12.26
CA HIS A 294 9.99 -14.91 11.37
C HIS A 294 8.85 -13.87 11.18
N TYR A 295 9.18 -12.58 11.15
CA TYR A 295 8.22 -11.50 10.94
C TYR A 295 8.28 -10.95 9.50
N ALA A 296 7.31 -11.33 8.68
CA ALA A 296 7.28 -11.02 7.23
C ALA A 296 7.25 -9.51 6.94
N ASP A 297 6.49 -8.72 7.70
CA ASP A 297 6.36 -7.27 7.47
C ASP A 297 7.69 -6.52 7.66
N ALA A 298 8.51 -6.92 8.64
CA ALA A 298 9.85 -6.36 8.83
C ALA A 298 10.80 -6.73 7.68
N MET A 299 10.75 -7.99 7.20
CA MET A 299 11.56 -8.43 6.05
C MET A 299 11.19 -7.68 4.78
N TYR A 300 9.89 -7.57 4.50
CA TYR A 300 9.38 -6.79 3.37
C TYR A 300 9.86 -5.34 3.43
N ASN A 301 9.70 -4.69 4.58
CA ASN A 301 10.11 -3.30 4.75
C ASN A 301 11.63 -3.09 4.61
N LEU A 302 12.45 -4.08 4.98
CA LEU A 302 13.89 -4.10 4.68
C LEU A 302 14.16 -4.23 3.18
N GLY A 303 13.42 -5.08 2.48
CA GLY A 303 13.50 -5.22 1.02
C GLY A 303 13.23 -3.90 0.29
N VAL A 304 12.19 -3.20 0.73
CA VAL A 304 11.87 -1.84 0.24
C VAL A 304 13.01 -0.88 0.55
N ALA A 305 13.54 -0.87 1.78
CA ALA A 305 14.55 0.09 2.20
C ALA A 305 15.93 -0.13 1.55
N TYR A 306 16.30 -1.40 1.28
CA TYR A 306 17.57 -1.73 0.61
C TYR A 306 17.52 -1.67 -0.91
N GLY A 307 16.32 -1.61 -1.51
CA GLY A 307 16.16 -1.78 -2.95
C GLY A 307 16.46 -3.21 -3.43
N GLU A 308 16.57 -4.18 -2.52
CA GLU A 308 16.75 -5.62 -2.80
C GLU A 308 15.41 -6.38 -2.74
N MET A 309 14.34 -5.78 -3.25
CA MET A 309 12.96 -6.28 -3.11
C MET A 309 12.82 -7.77 -3.43
N LEU A 310 13.38 -8.25 -4.54
CA LEU A 310 13.27 -9.66 -4.95
C LEU A 310 13.76 -10.64 -3.86
N LYS A 311 14.90 -10.38 -3.23
CA LYS A 311 15.49 -11.27 -2.23
C LYS A 311 14.64 -11.31 -0.95
N PHE A 312 14.25 -10.14 -0.47
CA PHE A 312 13.51 -10.01 0.78
C PHE A 312 12.03 -10.38 0.63
N ASP A 313 11.41 -10.15 -0.53
CA ASP A 313 10.06 -10.60 -0.83
C ASP A 313 9.99 -12.13 -0.89
N MET A 314 10.99 -12.79 -1.50
CA MET A 314 11.07 -14.26 -1.46
C MET A 314 11.20 -14.80 -0.02
N MET A 315 11.99 -14.13 0.83
CA MET A 315 12.09 -14.50 2.25
C MET A 315 10.76 -14.27 2.97
N ALA A 316 10.11 -13.13 2.77
CA ALA A 316 8.80 -12.84 3.37
C ALA A 316 7.72 -13.85 2.94
N LEU A 317 7.75 -14.28 1.67
CA LEU A 317 6.83 -15.32 1.15
C LEU A 317 7.14 -16.73 1.66
N SER A 318 8.39 -17.03 2.00
CA SER A 318 8.74 -18.29 2.68
C SER A 318 8.15 -18.39 4.09
N ILE A 319 7.88 -17.24 4.70
CA ILE A 319 7.26 -17.09 6.03
C ILE A 319 5.74 -17.04 5.90
N LYS A 320 5.24 -16.16 5.03
CA LYS A 320 3.82 -15.90 4.81
C LYS A 320 3.51 -16.00 3.30
N PRO A 321 3.15 -17.20 2.79
CA PRO A 321 2.94 -17.42 1.35
C PRO A 321 1.87 -16.52 0.72
N ASN A 322 0.86 -16.13 1.48
CA ASN A 322 -0.23 -15.24 1.05
C ASN A 322 0.01 -13.77 1.47
N PHE A 323 1.26 -13.31 1.47
CA PHE A 323 1.56 -11.92 1.83
C PHE A 323 1.35 -11.00 0.61
N SER A 324 0.21 -10.30 0.61
CA SER A 324 -0.23 -9.47 -0.52
C SER A 324 0.81 -8.44 -0.98
N GLN A 325 1.51 -7.81 -0.05
CA GLN A 325 2.49 -6.77 -0.36
C GLN A 325 3.69 -7.34 -1.13
N SER A 326 4.27 -8.45 -0.66
CA SER A 326 5.38 -9.12 -1.35
C SER A 326 4.97 -9.76 -2.68
N LEU A 327 3.76 -10.31 -2.78
CA LEU A 327 3.22 -10.82 -4.04
C LEU A 327 3.07 -9.69 -5.08
N ASN A 328 2.51 -8.54 -4.68
CA ASN A 328 2.40 -7.38 -5.55
C ASN A 328 3.78 -6.86 -6.00
N ASN A 329 4.73 -6.72 -5.08
CA ASN A 329 6.07 -6.25 -5.40
C ASN A 329 6.79 -7.21 -6.36
N LEU A 330 6.68 -8.52 -6.15
CA LEU A 330 7.21 -9.51 -7.08
C LEU A 330 6.56 -9.38 -8.46
N GLY A 331 5.27 -9.07 -8.49
CA GLY A 331 4.55 -8.66 -9.70
C GLY A 331 5.20 -7.49 -10.43
N VAL A 332 5.43 -6.37 -9.72
CA VAL A 332 6.11 -5.17 -10.25
C VAL A 332 7.51 -5.49 -10.76
N VAL A 333 8.29 -6.29 -10.01
CA VAL A 333 9.64 -6.71 -10.43
C VAL A 333 9.58 -7.54 -11.72
N TYR A 334 8.63 -8.47 -11.84
CA TYR A 334 8.42 -9.23 -13.07
C TYR A 334 7.96 -8.34 -14.24
N THR A 335 7.16 -7.30 -13.99
CA THR A 335 6.82 -6.29 -15.01
C THR A 335 8.07 -5.60 -15.54
N VAL A 336 9.00 -5.18 -14.65
CA VAL A 336 10.27 -4.55 -15.06
C VAL A 336 11.15 -5.52 -15.86
N GLN A 337 11.14 -6.81 -15.50
CA GLN A 337 11.85 -7.87 -16.23
C GLN A 337 11.18 -8.29 -17.56
N GLY A 338 10.01 -7.74 -17.90
CA GLY A 338 9.25 -8.13 -19.10
C GLY A 338 8.50 -9.46 -18.99
N LYS A 339 8.48 -10.09 -17.80
CA LYS A 339 7.78 -11.37 -17.55
C LYS A 339 6.31 -11.11 -17.21
N MET A 340 5.53 -10.68 -18.20
CA MET A 340 4.17 -10.18 -17.98
C MET A 340 3.22 -11.23 -17.39
N ASP A 341 3.27 -12.50 -17.84
CA ASP A 341 2.40 -13.55 -17.28
C ASP A 341 2.71 -13.85 -15.81
N ALA A 342 4.00 -13.92 -15.47
CA ALA A 342 4.43 -14.10 -14.10
C ALA A 342 4.02 -12.88 -13.24
N ALA A 343 4.11 -11.67 -13.80
CA ALA A 343 3.67 -10.46 -13.13
C ALA A 343 2.17 -10.48 -12.83
N ALA A 344 1.34 -10.80 -13.83
CA ALA A 344 -0.12 -10.93 -13.68
C ALA A 344 -0.46 -11.94 -12.59
N SER A 345 0.14 -13.13 -12.66
CA SER A 345 -0.12 -14.20 -11.69
C SER A 345 0.21 -13.78 -10.25
N MET A 346 1.32 -13.06 -10.02
CA MET A 346 1.66 -12.62 -8.67
C MET A 346 0.73 -11.52 -8.16
N ILE A 347 0.36 -10.57 -9.02
CA ILE A 347 -0.58 -9.49 -8.65
C ILE A 347 -1.98 -10.05 -8.38
N GLU A 348 -2.45 -11.00 -9.19
CA GLU A 348 -3.74 -11.68 -8.97
C GLU A 348 -3.75 -12.46 -7.66
N LYS A 349 -2.65 -13.17 -7.32
CA LYS A 349 -2.51 -13.80 -6.00
C LYS A 349 -2.51 -12.78 -4.86
N ALA A 350 -1.91 -11.60 -5.06
CA ALA A 350 -1.96 -10.52 -4.08
C ALA A 350 -3.40 -10.04 -3.83
N ILE A 351 -4.19 -9.92 -4.89
CA ILE A 351 -5.61 -9.54 -4.83
C ILE A 351 -6.44 -10.64 -4.16
N ILE A 352 -6.20 -11.91 -4.47
CA ILE A 352 -6.88 -13.03 -3.80
C ILE A 352 -6.56 -13.04 -2.30
N ALA A 353 -5.29 -12.80 -1.94
CA ALA A 353 -4.86 -12.75 -0.54
C ALA A 353 -5.43 -11.54 0.22
N ASN A 354 -5.59 -10.40 -0.46
CA ASN A 354 -6.22 -9.21 0.10
C ASN A 354 -7.04 -8.47 -0.97
N PRO A 355 -8.36 -8.72 -1.06
CA PRO A 355 -9.22 -8.07 -2.05
C PRO A 355 -9.35 -6.55 -1.88
N SER A 356 -8.99 -6.02 -0.71
CA SER A 356 -8.98 -4.58 -0.41
C SER A 356 -7.62 -3.90 -0.67
N TYR A 357 -6.65 -4.60 -1.29
CA TYR A 357 -5.35 -4.02 -1.59
C TYR A 357 -5.40 -3.17 -2.88
N ALA A 358 -5.75 -1.89 -2.73
CA ALA A 358 -5.95 -0.96 -3.84
C ALA A 358 -4.75 -0.91 -4.84
N GLU A 359 -3.52 -0.86 -4.33
CA GLU A 359 -2.31 -0.74 -5.18
C GLU A 359 -2.13 -1.91 -6.15
N ALA A 360 -2.52 -3.13 -5.75
CA ALA A 360 -2.45 -4.30 -6.62
C ALA A 360 -3.35 -4.14 -7.85
N TYR A 361 -4.54 -3.56 -7.70
CA TYR A 361 -5.41 -3.28 -8.84
C TYR A 361 -4.83 -2.20 -9.77
N ASN A 362 -4.19 -1.16 -9.24
CA ASN A 362 -3.48 -0.18 -10.07
C ASN A 362 -2.37 -0.85 -10.90
N ASN A 363 -1.56 -1.71 -10.26
CA ASN A 363 -0.46 -2.39 -10.93
C ASN A 363 -0.97 -3.40 -11.98
N LEU A 364 -2.08 -4.08 -11.70
CA LEU A 364 -2.75 -4.94 -12.67
C LEU A 364 -3.27 -4.12 -13.87
N GLY A 365 -3.86 -2.95 -13.63
CA GLY A 365 -4.30 -2.05 -14.68
C GLY A 365 -3.16 -1.55 -15.57
N VAL A 366 -1.99 -1.26 -14.98
CA VAL A 366 -0.78 -0.91 -15.73
C VAL A 366 -0.36 -2.06 -16.65
N LEU A 367 -0.37 -3.30 -16.14
CA LEU A 367 -0.02 -4.47 -16.91
C LEU A 367 -0.99 -4.73 -18.07
N TYR A 368 -2.30 -4.57 -17.84
CA TYR A 368 -3.32 -4.70 -18.89
C TYR A 368 -3.19 -3.61 -19.96
N ARG A 369 -2.93 -2.36 -19.56
CA ARG A 369 -2.68 -1.25 -20.50
C ARG A 369 -1.47 -1.55 -21.38
N ASP A 370 -0.36 -1.95 -20.76
CA ASP A 370 0.86 -2.28 -21.49
C ASP A 370 0.63 -3.48 -22.42
N ALA A 371 -0.21 -4.46 -22.03
CA ALA A 371 -0.61 -5.57 -22.88
C ALA A 371 -1.68 -5.23 -23.95
N GLY A 372 -2.10 -3.96 -24.08
CA GLY A 372 -3.11 -3.51 -25.03
C GLY A 372 -4.58 -3.73 -24.63
N ASN A 373 -4.84 -4.31 -23.45
CA ASN A 373 -6.18 -4.59 -22.96
C ASN A 373 -6.77 -3.37 -22.22
N ILE A 374 -7.13 -2.32 -22.95
CA ILE A 374 -7.52 -1.03 -22.34
C ILE A 374 -8.77 -1.13 -21.47
N SER A 375 -9.79 -1.92 -21.87
CA SER A 375 -11.02 -2.07 -21.07
C SER A 375 -10.71 -2.66 -19.69
N LEU A 376 -9.95 -3.76 -19.63
CA LEU A 376 -9.53 -4.40 -18.38
C LEU A 376 -8.65 -3.46 -17.54
N ALA A 377 -7.83 -2.63 -18.19
CA ALA A 377 -7.03 -1.62 -17.50
C ALA A 377 -7.93 -0.61 -16.79
N VAL A 378 -8.92 -0.05 -17.48
CA VAL A 378 -9.89 0.90 -16.90
C VAL A 378 -10.66 0.26 -15.74
N ASP A 379 -11.15 -0.97 -15.90
CA ASP A 379 -11.88 -1.69 -14.84
C ASP A 379 -11.01 -1.88 -13.59
N ALA A 380 -9.73 -2.23 -13.78
CA ALA A 380 -8.79 -2.39 -12.67
C ALA A 380 -8.51 -1.06 -11.95
N TYR A 381 -8.32 0.04 -12.70
CA TYR A 381 -8.17 1.36 -12.07
C TYR A 381 -9.43 1.80 -11.33
N GLU A 382 -10.62 1.49 -11.84
CA GLU A 382 -11.89 1.79 -11.16
C GLU A 382 -12.05 0.98 -9.89
N ARG A 383 -11.68 -0.30 -9.87
CA ARG A 383 -11.62 -1.09 -8.62
C ARG A 383 -10.66 -0.49 -7.61
N CYS A 384 -9.49 -0.04 -8.05
CA CYS A 384 -8.54 0.68 -7.19
C CYS A 384 -9.19 1.92 -6.57
N LEU A 385 -9.85 2.75 -7.40
CA LEU A 385 -10.50 4.00 -6.95
C LEU A 385 -11.75 3.78 -6.10
N ASN A 386 -12.42 2.64 -6.22
CA ASN A 386 -13.53 2.28 -5.32
C ASN A 386 -13.04 1.93 -3.91
N ILE A 387 -11.81 1.42 -3.78
CA ILE A 387 -11.19 1.08 -2.51
C ILE A 387 -10.46 2.30 -1.92
N ASP A 388 -9.69 3.00 -2.74
CA ASP A 388 -8.95 4.22 -2.42
C ASP A 388 -9.29 5.33 -3.42
N PRO A 389 -10.34 6.14 -3.15
CA PRO A 389 -10.78 7.21 -4.04
C PRO A 389 -9.71 8.25 -4.35
N ASP A 390 -8.74 8.43 -3.47
CA ASP A 390 -7.68 9.44 -3.58
C ASP A 390 -6.35 8.86 -4.11
N SER A 391 -6.36 7.61 -4.59
CA SER A 391 -5.22 6.98 -5.25
C SER A 391 -4.77 7.80 -6.47
N ARG A 392 -3.69 8.57 -6.29
CA ARG A 392 -3.13 9.45 -7.33
C ARG A 392 -2.82 8.68 -8.61
N ASN A 393 -2.08 7.57 -8.49
CA ASN A 393 -1.63 6.79 -9.63
C ASN A 393 -2.80 6.18 -10.41
N ALA A 394 -3.78 5.59 -9.72
CA ALA A 394 -4.93 4.99 -10.38
C ALA A 394 -5.79 6.02 -11.10
N GLY A 395 -6.03 7.18 -10.47
CA GLY A 395 -6.76 8.29 -11.08
C GLY A 395 -6.10 8.75 -12.39
N GLN A 396 -4.81 9.04 -12.35
CA GLN A 396 -4.05 9.51 -13.53
C GLN A 396 -3.94 8.43 -14.61
N ASN A 397 -3.64 7.19 -14.23
CA ASN A 397 -3.56 6.07 -15.17
C ASN A 397 -4.91 5.78 -15.85
N ARG A 398 -6.03 5.91 -15.12
CA ARG A 398 -7.38 5.81 -15.69
C ARG A 398 -7.62 6.90 -16.73
N LEU A 399 -7.31 8.15 -16.41
CA LEU A 399 -7.45 9.27 -17.35
C LEU A 399 -6.62 9.05 -18.62
N LEU A 400 -5.37 8.60 -18.48
CA LEU A 400 -4.54 8.22 -19.62
C LEU A 400 -5.15 7.08 -20.43
N ALA A 401 -5.64 6.01 -19.77
CA ALA A 401 -6.22 4.85 -20.44
C ALA A 401 -7.46 5.21 -21.27
N LEU A 402 -8.32 6.08 -20.77
CA LEU A 402 -9.53 6.52 -21.46
C LEU A 402 -9.24 7.25 -22.78
N ASN A 403 -8.07 7.89 -22.93
CA ASN A 403 -7.69 8.53 -24.20
C ASN A 403 -7.46 7.53 -25.34
N TYR A 404 -7.16 6.27 -25.04
CA TYR A 404 -6.94 5.26 -26.09
C TYR A 404 -8.24 4.80 -26.77
N ILE A 405 -9.38 4.92 -26.08
CA ILE A 405 -10.67 4.39 -26.54
C ILE A 405 -11.74 5.45 -26.79
N ASN A 406 -11.54 6.69 -26.31
CA ASN A 406 -12.51 7.76 -26.48
C ASN A 406 -12.25 8.54 -27.77
N GLU A 407 -13.24 8.55 -28.67
CA GLU A 407 -13.17 9.27 -29.95
C GLU A 407 -13.75 10.69 -29.90
N GLY A 408 -14.22 11.17 -28.73
CA GLY A 408 -14.80 12.49 -28.53
C GLY A 408 -16.30 12.58 -28.84
N ASN A 409 -17.03 11.47 -28.72
CA ASN A 409 -18.47 11.41 -28.98
C ASN A 409 -19.32 11.96 -27.83
N ASP A 410 -18.75 12.05 -26.62
CA ASP A 410 -19.39 12.59 -25.42
C ASP A 410 -18.36 13.32 -24.54
N ASP A 411 -18.84 13.99 -23.48
CA ASP A 411 -18.00 14.75 -22.56
C ASP A 411 -17.47 13.92 -21.38
N LYS A 412 -17.71 12.60 -21.32
CA LYS A 412 -17.38 11.80 -20.11
C LYS A 412 -15.91 11.82 -19.75
N LEU A 413 -15.03 11.83 -20.76
CA LEU A 413 -13.60 11.93 -20.53
C LEU A 413 -13.23 13.29 -19.96
N PHE A 414 -13.81 14.38 -20.47
CA PHE A 414 -13.60 15.72 -19.92
C PHE A 414 -14.09 15.81 -18.48
N GLU A 415 -15.28 15.29 -18.20
CA GLU A 415 -15.87 15.25 -16.85
C GLU A 415 -14.98 14.48 -15.87
N ALA A 416 -14.44 13.34 -16.27
CA ALA A 416 -13.48 12.59 -15.46
C ALA A 416 -12.22 13.40 -15.12
N HIS A 417 -11.67 14.15 -16.08
CA HIS A 417 -10.53 15.03 -15.82
C HIS A 417 -10.89 16.18 -14.87
N ARG A 418 -12.02 16.83 -15.11
CA ARG A 418 -12.50 17.96 -14.31
C ARG A 418 -12.72 17.55 -12.85
N ASP A 419 -13.35 16.40 -12.63
CA ASP A 419 -13.62 15.90 -11.28
C ASP A 419 -12.34 15.44 -10.57
N TRP A 420 -11.42 14.80 -11.29
CA TRP A 420 -10.08 14.49 -10.76
C TRP A 420 -9.36 15.78 -10.33
N GLY A 421 -9.30 16.79 -11.20
CA GLY A 421 -8.56 18.01 -10.93
C GLY A 421 -9.17 18.82 -9.78
N ARG A 422 -10.50 18.87 -9.67
CA ARG A 422 -11.20 19.49 -8.53
C ARG A 422 -10.83 18.83 -7.21
N ARG A 423 -10.79 17.49 -7.15
CA ARG A 423 -10.44 16.76 -5.93
C ARG A 423 -8.95 16.89 -5.62
N PHE A 424 -8.10 16.70 -6.62
CA PHE A 424 -6.65 16.75 -6.47
C PHE A 424 -6.16 18.13 -6.00
N MET A 425 -6.72 19.22 -6.53
CA MET A 425 -6.37 20.59 -6.13
C MET A 425 -6.59 20.84 -4.63
N ARG A 426 -7.60 20.22 -3.99
CA ARG A 426 -7.90 20.40 -2.55
C ARG A 426 -6.79 19.88 -1.62
N LEU A 427 -5.90 19.03 -2.14
CA LEU A 427 -4.77 18.48 -1.38
C LEU A 427 -3.63 19.50 -1.20
N TYR A 428 -3.69 20.62 -1.90
CA TYR A 428 -2.65 21.65 -1.93
C TYR A 428 -3.23 23.01 -1.52
N GLN A 429 -2.41 23.83 -0.88
CA GLN A 429 -2.75 25.24 -0.62
C GLN A 429 -2.35 26.06 -1.83
N GLN A 430 -3.28 26.83 -2.38
CA GLN A 430 -3.01 27.70 -3.54
C GLN A 430 -2.38 29.02 -3.11
N TYR A 431 -1.42 29.51 -3.89
CA TYR A 431 -0.97 30.90 -3.85
C TYR A 431 -1.95 31.78 -4.65
N THR A 432 -2.25 32.96 -4.10
CA THR A 432 -3.19 33.93 -4.68
C THR A 432 -2.54 35.27 -5.01
N SER A 433 -1.27 35.47 -4.65
CA SER A 433 -0.51 36.69 -4.92
C SER A 433 0.93 36.38 -5.35
N TRP A 434 1.50 37.27 -6.16
CA TRP A 434 2.84 37.15 -6.74
C TRP A 434 3.54 38.50 -6.73
N ASP A 435 4.82 38.50 -6.35
CA ASP A 435 5.65 39.72 -6.28
C ASP A 435 6.28 40.06 -7.65
N ASN A 436 5.92 39.34 -8.70
CA ASN A 436 6.41 39.55 -10.07
C ASN A 436 5.93 40.93 -10.57
N PRO A 437 6.84 41.86 -10.95
CA PRO A 437 6.46 43.18 -11.42
C PRO A 437 5.62 43.11 -12.70
N LYS A 438 4.46 43.77 -12.72
CA LYS A 438 3.53 43.82 -13.86
C LYS A 438 3.95 44.84 -14.93
N ASP A 439 5.14 44.65 -15.48
CA ASP A 439 5.61 45.35 -16.69
C ASP A 439 5.36 44.46 -17.91
N PRO A 440 4.52 44.86 -18.88
CA PRO A 440 4.19 44.03 -20.04
C PRO A 440 5.37 43.68 -20.95
N GLU A 441 6.42 44.52 -20.99
CA GLU A 441 7.51 44.41 -21.98
C GLU A 441 8.87 44.02 -21.37
N ARG A 442 8.97 43.87 -20.05
CA ARG A 442 10.22 43.43 -19.41
C ARG A 442 10.64 42.01 -19.86
N PRO A 443 11.93 41.64 -19.72
CA PRO A 443 12.35 40.25 -19.82
C PRO A 443 11.55 39.32 -18.90
N LEU A 444 11.20 38.14 -19.41
CA LEU A 444 10.42 37.11 -18.71
C LEU A 444 11.33 35.99 -18.20
N VAL A 445 10.95 35.40 -17.07
CA VAL A 445 11.55 34.19 -16.54
C VAL A 445 10.60 33.02 -16.80
N ILE A 446 11.06 32.07 -17.62
CA ILE A 446 10.28 30.92 -18.10
C ILE A 446 10.75 29.66 -17.38
N GLY A 447 9.84 29.02 -16.66
CA GLY A 447 10.10 27.76 -15.96
C GLY A 447 9.59 26.56 -16.76
N TYR A 448 10.41 25.53 -16.98
CA TYR A 448 9.98 24.25 -17.55
C TYR A 448 10.11 23.13 -16.52
N ILE A 449 9.02 22.43 -16.20
CA ILE A 449 9.00 21.34 -15.21
C ILE A 449 8.63 20.01 -15.84
N SER A 450 9.47 18.99 -15.66
CA SER A 450 9.26 17.66 -16.24
C SER A 450 10.19 16.60 -15.62
N PRO A 451 9.77 15.32 -15.54
CA PRO A 451 10.67 14.19 -15.31
C PRO A 451 11.34 13.69 -16.60
N ASP A 452 11.01 14.26 -17.77
CA ASP A 452 11.30 13.65 -19.08
C ASP A 452 12.55 14.22 -19.79
N TYR A 453 13.47 14.82 -19.03
CA TYR A 453 14.75 15.34 -19.56
C TYR A 453 15.80 14.24 -19.76
N PHE A 454 15.42 13.09 -20.30
CA PHE A 454 16.28 11.98 -20.69
C PHE A 454 15.83 11.48 -22.07
N THR A 455 16.37 10.36 -22.59
CA THR A 455 15.93 9.76 -23.86
C THR A 455 14.49 9.26 -23.75
N HIS A 456 13.56 10.19 -23.96
CA HIS A 456 12.11 10.04 -23.83
C HIS A 456 11.41 10.88 -24.91
N SER A 457 10.16 10.57 -25.23
CA SER A 457 9.38 11.26 -26.28
C SER A 457 9.37 12.79 -26.14
N VAL A 458 9.06 13.32 -24.96
CA VAL A 458 9.01 14.78 -24.68
C VAL A 458 10.35 15.46 -24.96
N SER A 459 11.47 14.77 -24.70
CA SER A 459 12.81 15.33 -24.84
C SER A 459 13.13 15.77 -26.27
N TYR A 460 12.55 15.12 -27.30
CA TYR A 460 12.81 15.50 -28.69
C TYR A 460 12.17 16.83 -29.08
N PHE A 461 11.21 17.32 -28.30
CA PHE A 461 10.46 18.53 -28.61
C PHE A 461 10.83 19.71 -27.71
N ILE A 462 11.08 19.45 -26.42
CA ILE A 462 11.55 20.49 -25.48
C ILE A 462 12.97 20.97 -25.83
N GLU A 463 13.75 20.19 -26.58
CA GLU A 463 15.09 20.61 -27.00
C GLU A 463 15.08 21.93 -27.80
N ALA A 464 14.06 22.16 -28.63
CA ALA A 464 13.96 23.37 -29.43
C ALA A 464 13.92 24.67 -28.58
N PRO A 465 12.97 24.88 -27.66
CA PRO A 465 12.96 26.07 -26.81
C PRO A 465 14.20 26.17 -25.91
N LEU A 466 14.69 25.06 -25.33
CA LEU A 466 15.93 25.08 -24.54
C LEU A 466 17.13 25.58 -25.35
N SER A 467 17.16 25.27 -26.66
CA SER A 467 18.25 25.64 -27.56
C SER A 467 18.11 27.03 -28.17
N HIS A 468 16.89 27.44 -28.51
CA HIS A 468 16.65 28.56 -29.43
C HIS A 468 16.02 29.79 -28.79
N HIS A 469 15.55 29.72 -27.54
CA HIS A 469 15.08 30.92 -26.86
C HIS A 469 16.15 32.04 -26.85
N ASP A 470 15.69 33.27 -26.92
CA ASP A 470 16.48 34.46 -26.62
C ASP A 470 16.57 34.64 -25.09
N TYR A 471 17.63 34.12 -24.50
CA TYR A 471 17.82 34.12 -23.04
C TYR A 471 17.99 35.53 -22.45
N ALA A 472 18.24 36.55 -23.28
CA ALA A 472 18.26 37.94 -22.81
C ALA A 472 16.86 38.43 -22.45
N ASN A 473 15.85 38.03 -23.21
CA ASN A 473 14.46 38.44 -23.03
C ASN A 473 13.57 37.36 -22.40
N TYR A 474 13.99 36.09 -22.45
CA TYR A 474 13.27 34.92 -21.95
C TYR A 474 14.23 34.00 -21.20
N LYS A 475 14.57 34.38 -19.96
CA LYS A 475 15.49 33.60 -19.13
C LYS A 475 14.87 32.26 -18.76
N VAL A 476 15.56 31.17 -19.07
CA VAL A 476 15.04 29.80 -18.84
C VAL A 476 15.51 29.25 -17.49
N VAL A 477 14.58 28.64 -16.76
CA VAL A 477 14.82 27.81 -15.56
C VAL A 477 14.22 26.43 -15.79
N VAL A 478 15.01 25.38 -15.61
CA VAL A 478 14.57 23.99 -15.75
C VAL A 478 14.45 23.34 -14.38
N TYR A 479 13.29 22.73 -14.12
CA TYR A 479 13.00 21.89 -12.96
C TYR A 479 12.95 20.42 -13.40
N SER A 480 14.08 19.73 -13.25
CA SER A 480 14.28 18.35 -13.68
C SER A 480 13.89 17.35 -12.59
N ALA A 481 12.84 16.58 -12.83
CA ALA A 481 12.42 15.46 -11.96
C ALA A 481 12.93 14.10 -12.46
N VAL A 482 14.02 14.09 -13.24
CA VAL A 482 14.61 12.88 -13.81
C VAL A 482 15.13 11.97 -12.70
N VAL A 483 14.68 10.71 -12.71
CA VAL A 483 15.13 9.69 -11.73
C VAL A 483 16.56 9.24 -12.02
N LYS A 484 16.85 8.93 -13.28
CA LYS A 484 18.16 8.46 -13.74
C LYS A 484 18.51 9.18 -15.04
N GLY A 485 19.45 10.13 -14.95
CA GLY A 485 19.91 10.90 -16.10
C GLY A 485 20.72 10.06 -17.08
N ASP A 486 20.67 10.45 -18.36
CA ASP A 486 21.48 9.90 -19.43
C ASP A 486 22.33 10.99 -20.13
N ALA A 487 22.95 10.64 -21.25
CA ALA A 487 23.74 11.57 -22.04
C ALA A 487 22.91 12.78 -22.53
N LYS A 488 21.61 12.59 -22.81
CA LYS A 488 20.71 13.66 -23.24
C LYS A 488 20.38 14.61 -22.09
N THR A 489 20.18 14.09 -20.87
CA THR A 489 20.04 14.90 -19.66
C THR A 489 21.23 15.84 -19.47
N THR A 490 22.43 15.29 -19.58
CA THR A 490 23.68 16.07 -19.44
C THR A 490 23.77 17.15 -20.52
N ARG A 491 23.46 16.79 -21.78
CA ARG A 491 23.44 17.74 -22.91
C ARG A 491 22.47 18.91 -22.69
N PHE A 492 21.27 18.64 -22.17
CA PHE A 492 20.30 19.70 -21.86
C PHE A 492 20.80 20.62 -20.76
N ARG A 493 21.29 20.04 -19.66
CA ARG A 493 21.85 20.81 -18.55
C ARG A 493 22.96 21.74 -19.03
N ASP A 494 23.95 21.21 -19.75
CA ASP A 494 25.08 22.00 -20.24
C ASP A 494 24.63 23.11 -21.19
N LYS A 495 23.66 22.82 -22.07
CA LYS A 495 23.11 23.79 -23.01
C LYS A 495 22.40 24.94 -22.30
N VAL A 496 21.56 24.65 -21.31
CA VAL A 496 20.85 25.65 -20.51
C VAL A 496 21.82 26.52 -19.73
N LEU A 497 22.78 25.91 -19.03
CA LEU A 497 23.78 26.64 -18.23
C LEU A 497 24.67 27.53 -19.11
N LYS A 498 25.12 27.03 -20.27
CA LYS A 498 25.95 27.79 -21.21
C LYS A 498 25.25 29.06 -21.74
N LYS A 499 23.92 29.04 -21.87
CA LYS A 499 23.13 30.22 -22.29
C LYS A 499 22.74 31.14 -21.13
N GLY A 500 23.17 30.85 -19.90
CA GLY A 500 22.86 31.66 -18.71
C GLY A 500 21.53 31.32 -18.04
N GLY A 501 20.94 30.18 -18.37
CA GLY A 501 19.77 29.63 -17.68
C GLY A 501 20.13 28.94 -16.37
N ILE A 502 19.11 28.43 -15.68
CA ILE A 502 19.24 27.73 -14.40
C ILE A 502 18.74 26.29 -14.56
N TRP A 503 19.44 25.33 -13.94
CA TRP A 503 19.01 23.94 -13.86
C TRP A 503 18.86 23.51 -12.40
N ARG A 504 17.68 23.01 -12.03
CA ARG A 504 17.35 22.53 -10.68
C ARG A 504 16.93 21.07 -10.76
N ASP A 505 17.66 20.21 -10.07
CA ASP A 505 17.27 18.81 -9.89
C ASP A 505 16.28 18.71 -8.71
N ILE A 506 15.07 18.23 -8.99
CA ILE A 506 13.93 18.21 -8.06
C ILE A 506 13.36 16.80 -7.82
N TYR A 507 14.03 15.76 -8.30
CA TYR A 507 13.64 14.38 -8.01
C TYR A 507 13.68 14.13 -6.49
N GLY A 508 12.61 13.53 -5.95
CA GLY A 508 12.46 13.27 -4.51
C GLY A 508 12.12 14.50 -3.65
N ILE A 509 12.02 15.70 -4.22
CA ILE A 509 11.61 16.90 -3.48
C ILE A 509 10.07 16.99 -3.46
N ASP A 510 9.52 17.25 -2.27
CA ASP A 510 8.09 17.49 -2.08
C ASP A 510 7.57 18.62 -2.97
N GLU A 511 6.39 18.44 -3.58
CA GLU A 511 5.84 19.37 -4.57
C GLU A 511 5.53 20.77 -3.99
N LYS A 512 5.27 20.91 -2.68
CA LYS A 512 5.09 22.23 -2.04
C LYS A 512 6.42 22.96 -1.90
N LYS A 513 7.51 22.24 -1.66
CA LYS A 513 8.87 22.80 -1.66
C LYS A 513 9.29 23.19 -3.06
N VAL A 514 9.00 22.37 -4.08
CA VAL A 514 9.22 22.74 -5.48
C VAL A 514 8.43 24.00 -5.84
N ALA A 515 7.18 24.13 -5.39
CA ALA A 515 6.39 25.34 -5.58
C ALA A 515 7.02 26.58 -4.93
N SER A 516 7.66 26.42 -3.76
CA SER A 516 8.42 27.51 -3.11
C SER A 516 9.65 27.91 -3.94
N MET A 517 10.40 26.93 -4.47
CA MET A 517 11.55 27.19 -5.35
C MET A 517 11.14 27.97 -6.61
N VAL A 518 9.98 27.64 -7.21
CA VAL A 518 9.43 28.38 -8.36
C VAL A 518 9.19 29.86 -8.02
N ARG A 519 8.70 30.16 -6.80
CA ARG A 519 8.48 31.54 -6.36
C ARG A 519 9.80 32.27 -6.10
N GLU A 520 10.76 31.61 -5.46
CA GLU A 520 12.10 32.16 -5.19
C GLU A 520 12.82 32.52 -6.50
N ASP A 521 12.66 31.69 -7.53
CA ASP A 521 13.18 31.95 -8.88
C ASP A 521 12.43 33.05 -9.64
N LYS A 522 11.32 33.54 -9.09
CA LYS A 522 10.43 34.56 -9.70
C LYS A 522 9.99 34.15 -11.10
N ILE A 523 9.60 32.89 -11.27
CA ILE A 523 9.06 32.41 -12.54
C ILE A 523 7.81 33.21 -12.90
N ASP A 524 7.77 33.73 -14.12
CA ASP A 524 6.63 34.46 -14.66
C ASP A 524 5.63 33.50 -15.31
N ILE A 525 6.14 32.56 -16.09
CA ILE A 525 5.36 31.54 -16.77
C ILE A 525 5.96 30.18 -16.45
N LEU A 526 5.20 29.32 -15.79
CA LEU A 526 5.58 27.94 -15.51
C LEU A 526 4.89 26.99 -16.49
N ILE A 527 5.68 26.22 -17.23
CA ILE A 527 5.24 25.27 -18.23
C ILE A 527 5.46 23.84 -17.72
N GLU A 528 4.36 23.12 -17.58
CA GLU A 528 4.32 21.70 -17.23
C GLU A 528 4.31 20.85 -18.51
N LEU A 529 5.20 19.84 -18.57
CA LEU A 529 5.48 19.12 -19.82
C LEU A 529 4.99 17.68 -19.88
N THR A 530 4.26 17.18 -18.88
CA THR A 530 4.10 15.75 -18.63
C THR A 530 2.63 15.31 -18.54
N GLY A 531 1.76 16.14 -17.94
CA GLY A 531 0.36 15.83 -17.67
C GLY A 531 0.17 14.54 -16.87
N HIS A 532 -0.83 13.72 -17.23
CA HIS A 532 -1.20 12.49 -16.49
C HIS A 532 -0.30 11.27 -16.76
N THR A 533 0.98 11.50 -17.04
CA THR A 533 1.97 10.43 -17.23
C THR A 533 2.90 10.30 -16.02
N ALA A 534 3.76 9.29 -16.00
CA ALA A 534 4.50 8.88 -14.81
C ALA A 534 5.38 10.01 -14.23
N ASN A 535 5.47 10.08 -12.90
CA ASN A 535 6.33 11.03 -12.16
C ASN A 535 6.08 12.52 -12.46
N ASN A 536 4.89 12.88 -12.96
CA ASN A 536 4.50 14.27 -13.18
C ASN A 536 4.61 15.14 -11.91
N LYS A 537 4.54 16.46 -12.10
CA LYS A 537 4.60 17.45 -11.04
C LYS A 537 3.33 18.30 -10.98
N LEU A 538 2.19 17.68 -11.29
CA LEU A 538 0.89 18.34 -11.27
C LEU A 538 0.51 18.88 -9.87
N GLY A 539 1.06 18.33 -8.78
CA GLY A 539 0.88 18.90 -7.45
C GLY A 539 1.61 20.24 -7.27
N THR A 540 2.75 20.44 -7.94
CA THR A 540 3.40 21.77 -7.99
C THR A 540 2.48 22.76 -8.70
N MET A 541 1.86 22.36 -9.82
CA MET A 541 0.91 23.21 -10.55
C MET A 541 -0.37 23.47 -9.74
N ALA A 542 -0.82 22.53 -8.91
CA ALA A 542 -1.96 22.69 -8.01
C ALA A 542 -1.74 23.73 -6.91
N CYS A 543 -0.48 23.99 -6.52
CA CYS A 543 -0.14 25.10 -5.61
C CYS A 543 -0.25 26.48 -6.28
N ARG A 544 -0.25 26.55 -7.62
CA ARG A 544 -0.19 27.79 -8.41
C ARG A 544 0.99 28.73 -8.06
N PRO A 545 2.24 28.25 -8.05
CA PRO A 545 3.38 29.06 -7.64
C PRO A 545 3.73 30.21 -8.60
N ALA A 546 3.44 30.09 -9.90
CA ALA A 546 3.68 31.14 -10.90
C ALA A 546 2.38 31.88 -11.27
N PRO A 547 2.46 33.17 -11.64
CA PRO A 547 1.28 33.96 -12.01
C PRO A 547 0.58 33.47 -13.27
N VAL A 548 1.33 32.90 -14.22
CA VAL A 548 0.81 32.23 -15.42
C VAL A 548 1.29 30.78 -15.42
N GLN A 549 0.37 29.84 -15.59
CA GLN A 549 0.66 28.41 -15.68
C GLN A 549 0.16 27.81 -16.98
N VAL A 550 1.01 27.01 -17.61
CA VAL A 550 0.76 26.43 -18.93
C VAL A 550 1.05 24.93 -18.89
N THR A 551 0.28 24.14 -19.62
CA THR A 551 0.63 22.75 -19.94
C THR A 551 0.95 22.61 -21.43
N TRP A 552 1.97 21.83 -21.76
CA TRP A 552 2.36 21.55 -23.13
C TRP A 552 2.97 20.15 -23.27
N ILE A 553 2.58 19.49 -24.37
CA ILE A 553 3.17 18.33 -25.04
C ILE A 553 3.07 16.92 -24.45
N GLY A 554 3.36 16.70 -23.17
CA GLY A 554 3.46 15.31 -22.64
C GLY A 554 2.15 14.55 -22.56
N TYR A 555 1.02 15.27 -22.67
CA TYR A 555 -0.31 14.70 -22.51
C TYR A 555 -1.30 15.25 -23.57
N PRO A 556 -2.07 14.39 -24.26
CA PRO A 556 -2.86 14.78 -25.42
C PRO A 556 -4.24 15.38 -25.06
N ASN A 557 -4.49 15.72 -23.80
CA ASN A 557 -5.80 16.18 -23.34
C ASN A 557 -5.67 17.25 -22.24
N THR A 558 -6.80 17.73 -21.71
CA THR A 558 -6.86 18.59 -20.51
C THR A 558 -6.16 17.94 -19.33
N THR A 559 -5.47 18.70 -18.49
CA THR A 559 -4.99 18.20 -17.18
C THR A 559 -6.15 18.07 -16.19
N GLY A 560 -7.24 18.79 -16.42
CA GLY A 560 -8.36 18.90 -15.49
C GLY A 560 -8.12 19.85 -14.33
N LEU A 561 -6.90 20.40 -14.17
CA LEU A 561 -6.55 21.27 -13.04
C LEU A 561 -7.01 22.71 -13.26
N PRO A 562 -7.90 23.26 -12.41
CA PRO A 562 -8.36 24.64 -12.53
C PRO A 562 -7.25 25.68 -12.36
N THR A 563 -6.12 25.30 -11.78
CA THR A 563 -4.98 26.20 -11.55
C THR A 563 -4.11 26.39 -12.79
N ILE A 564 -4.28 25.63 -13.87
CA ILE A 564 -3.52 25.79 -15.12
C ILE A 564 -4.32 26.68 -16.07
N ASP A 565 -3.70 27.78 -16.52
CA ASP A 565 -4.38 28.79 -17.32
C ASP A 565 -4.54 28.36 -18.78
N TYR A 566 -3.47 27.83 -19.37
CA TYR A 566 -3.38 27.61 -20.80
C TYR A 566 -2.88 26.21 -21.17
N ARG A 567 -3.37 25.70 -22.31
CA ARG A 567 -2.83 24.52 -22.98
C ARG A 567 -2.37 24.90 -24.38
N ILE A 568 -1.10 24.64 -24.68
CA ILE A 568 -0.52 24.91 -25.99
C ILE A 568 -0.89 23.79 -26.98
N THR A 569 -1.39 24.18 -28.15
CA THR A 569 -1.79 23.33 -29.28
C THR A 569 -1.61 24.09 -30.61
N ASP A 570 -2.18 23.61 -31.71
CA ASP A 570 -2.30 24.33 -32.98
C ASP A 570 -3.68 24.17 -33.61
N SER A 571 -3.92 24.86 -34.73
CA SER A 571 -5.21 24.89 -35.42
C SER A 571 -5.57 23.61 -36.16
N LEU A 572 -4.65 22.64 -36.28
CA LEU A 572 -4.88 21.36 -36.95
C LEU A 572 -5.18 20.26 -35.92
N ALA A 573 -4.40 20.19 -34.85
CA ALA A 573 -4.63 19.26 -33.76
C ALA A 573 -5.90 19.62 -32.98
N ASP A 574 -6.10 20.91 -32.68
CA ASP A 574 -7.32 21.44 -32.07
C ASP A 574 -7.90 22.57 -32.94
N PRO A 575 -8.74 22.27 -33.94
CA PRO A 575 -9.38 23.28 -34.76
C PRO A 575 -10.10 24.36 -33.93
N PRO A 576 -10.23 25.61 -34.41
CA PRO A 576 -10.97 26.67 -33.70
C PRO A 576 -12.42 26.29 -33.35
N ASN A 577 -13.01 25.38 -34.11
CA ASN A 577 -14.35 24.83 -33.91
C ASN A 577 -14.35 23.46 -33.20
N THR A 578 -13.26 23.06 -32.55
CA THR A 578 -13.19 21.80 -31.79
C THR A 578 -14.32 21.73 -30.75
N LYS A 579 -14.93 20.55 -30.63
CA LYS A 579 -15.94 20.26 -29.61
C LYS A 579 -15.31 19.67 -28.34
N GLN A 580 -14.05 19.26 -28.40
CA GLN A 580 -13.35 18.73 -27.24
C GLN A 580 -13.20 19.83 -26.19
N LYS A 581 -13.71 19.56 -24.99
CA LYS A 581 -13.66 20.49 -23.87
C LYS A 581 -12.34 20.39 -23.13
N HIS A 582 -11.86 21.54 -22.64
CA HIS A 582 -10.67 21.66 -21.82
C HIS A 582 -10.95 22.52 -20.60
N VAL A 583 -10.23 22.25 -19.51
CA VAL A 583 -10.24 23.16 -18.37
C VAL A 583 -9.37 24.37 -18.74
N GLU A 584 -8.21 24.15 -19.34
CA GLU A 584 -7.33 25.21 -19.79
C GLU A 584 -7.90 25.96 -21.00
N GLU A 585 -7.54 27.24 -21.13
CA GLU A 585 -7.79 27.98 -22.38
C GLU A 585 -6.80 27.50 -23.46
N LEU A 586 -7.31 27.09 -24.62
CA LEU A 586 -6.48 26.59 -25.71
C LEU A 586 -5.74 27.74 -26.41
N VAL A 587 -4.42 27.63 -26.49
CA VAL A 587 -3.56 28.56 -27.22
C VAL A 587 -2.97 27.86 -28.43
N ARG A 588 -3.30 28.37 -29.62
CA ARG A 588 -2.90 27.78 -30.91
C ARG A 588 -1.67 28.50 -31.43
N LEU A 589 -0.55 27.78 -31.52
CA LEU A 589 0.65 28.28 -32.19
C LEU A 589 0.37 28.45 -33.70
N PRO A 590 1.00 29.44 -34.35
CA PRO A 590 0.70 29.78 -35.75
C PRO A 590 1.09 28.68 -36.74
N GLU A 591 2.17 27.94 -36.44
CA GLU A 591 2.64 26.84 -37.27
C GLU A 591 2.23 25.48 -36.70
N CYS A 592 3.18 24.70 -36.21
CA CYS A 592 2.95 23.43 -35.55
C CYS A 592 3.11 23.62 -34.05
N PHE A 593 2.29 22.91 -33.25
CA PHE A 593 2.47 22.90 -31.79
C PHE A 593 3.69 22.08 -31.32
N LEU A 594 4.32 21.37 -32.26
CA LEU A 594 5.47 20.50 -32.08
C LEU A 594 6.66 21.02 -32.88
N CYS A 595 7.86 20.89 -32.31
CA CYS A 595 9.11 21.06 -33.03
C CYS A 595 10.05 19.89 -32.71
N TYR A 596 10.06 18.89 -33.58
CA TYR A 596 10.89 17.70 -33.45
C TYR A 596 12.37 18.03 -33.71
N THR A 597 13.23 17.67 -32.76
CA THR A 597 14.68 17.69 -32.91
C THR A 597 15.16 16.28 -33.20
N PRO A 598 15.57 15.97 -34.45
CA PRO A 598 15.96 14.61 -34.81
C PRO A 598 17.13 14.07 -34.00
N SER A 599 17.13 12.75 -33.76
CA SER A 599 18.25 12.08 -33.14
C SER A 599 19.49 12.14 -34.04
N PRO A 600 20.68 12.50 -33.52
CA PRO A 600 21.92 12.40 -34.28
C PRO A 600 22.27 10.94 -34.64
N GLU A 601 21.63 9.96 -33.99
CA GLU A 601 21.83 8.51 -34.22
C GLU A 601 20.94 7.93 -35.33
N ALA A 602 20.13 8.74 -36.02
CA ALA A 602 19.15 8.27 -37.01
C ALA A 602 19.75 7.55 -38.24
N GLY A 603 21.07 7.54 -38.43
CA GLY A 603 21.74 6.86 -39.56
C GLY A 603 21.19 7.26 -40.95
N SER A 604 21.50 6.47 -41.99
CA SER A 604 21.04 6.75 -43.37
C SER A 604 19.61 6.27 -43.64
N VAL A 605 18.89 6.94 -44.54
CA VAL A 605 17.63 6.42 -45.10
C VAL A 605 17.95 5.24 -46.02
N SER A 606 17.32 4.09 -45.78
CA SER A 606 17.43 2.93 -46.68
C SER A 606 16.51 3.08 -47.90
N PRO A 607 16.79 2.41 -49.03
CA PRO A 607 15.78 2.17 -50.06
C PRO A 607 14.55 1.43 -49.49
N THR A 608 13.44 1.46 -50.23
CA THR A 608 12.22 0.76 -49.80
C THR A 608 12.43 -0.76 -49.88
N PRO A 609 12.19 -1.53 -48.80
CA PRO A 609 12.44 -2.98 -48.78
C PRO A 609 11.61 -3.75 -49.82
N ALA A 610 10.48 -3.22 -50.28
CA ALA A 610 9.69 -3.82 -51.36
C ALA A 610 10.46 -4.03 -52.66
N LEU A 611 11.47 -3.19 -52.96
CA LEU A 611 12.30 -3.36 -54.16
C LEU A 611 13.20 -4.60 -54.10
N SER A 612 13.68 -4.98 -52.91
CA SER A 612 14.51 -6.17 -52.73
C SER A 612 13.68 -7.42 -52.46
N ASN A 613 12.60 -7.30 -51.67
CA ASN A 613 11.84 -8.44 -51.17
C ASN A 613 10.66 -8.82 -52.09
N GLY A 614 10.23 -7.93 -52.97
CA GLY A 614 9.14 -8.17 -53.93
C GLY A 614 7.72 -8.07 -53.33
N PHE A 615 7.59 -7.61 -52.09
CA PHE A 615 6.31 -7.41 -51.40
C PHE A 615 6.36 -6.18 -50.49
N ILE A 616 5.19 -5.61 -50.21
CA ILE A 616 5.03 -4.46 -49.30
C ILE A 616 5.06 -4.92 -47.85
N THR A 617 5.80 -4.22 -47.00
CA THR A 617 5.76 -4.36 -45.55
C THR A 617 5.13 -3.13 -44.91
N PHE A 618 3.92 -3.28 -44.38
CA PHE A 618 3.31 -2.27 -43.51
C PHE A 618 3.91 -2.38 -42.11
N GLY A 619 3.90 -1.30 -41.32
CA GLY A 619 4.35 -1.40 -39.95
C GLY A 619 3.87 -0.31 -39.01
N SER A 620 4.02 -0.55 -37.71
CA SER A 620 3.74 0.45 -36.68
C SER A 620 4.60 0.19 -35.44
N PHE A 621 5.29 1.21 -34.96
CA PHE A 621 6.11 1.16 -33.75
C PHE A 621 5.44 1.88 -32.56
N ASN A 622 4.13 2.11 -32.67
CA ASN A 622 3.33 2.68 -31.59
C ASN A 622 3.20 1.72 -30.40
N ASN A 623 2.95 2.29 -29.21
CA ASN A 623 2.66 1.50 -28.02
C ASN A 623 1.38 0.66 -28.24
N LEU A 624 1.37 -0.57 -27.75
CA LEU A 624 0.26 -1.53 -27.92
C LEU A 624 -1.05 -0.98 -27.35
N ALA A 625 -0.98 -0.12 -26.34
CA ALA A 625 -2.13 0.62 -25.81
C ALA A 625 -2.89 1.44 -26.87
N LYS A 626 -2.22 1.90 -27.94
CA LYS A 626 -2.83 2.64 -29.06
C LYS A 626 -3.39 1.74 -30.15
N ILE A 627 -3.00 0.46 -30.17
CA ILE A 627 -3.41 -0.50 -31.19
C ILE A 627 -4.68 -1.21 -30.68
N THR A 628 -5.80 -0.49 -30.76
CA THR A 628 -7.10 -0.99 -30.31
C THR A 628 -7.64 -2.08 -31.23
N PRO A 629 -8.67 -2.85 -30.81
CA PRO A 629 -9.31 -3.83 -31.70
C PRO A 629 -9.81 -3.22 -33.01
N LYS A 630 -10.30 -1.98 -32.98
CA LYS A 630 -10.76 -1.23 -34.17
C LYS A 630 -9.60 -0.93 -35.13
N VAL A 631 -8.45 -0.51 -34.61
CA VAL A 631 -7.24 -0.31 -35.42
C VAL A 631 -6.81 -1.61 -36.10
N LEU A 632 -6.78 -2.73 -35.37
CA LEU A 632 -6.42 -4.04 -35.93
C LEU A 632 -7.38 -4.48 -37.03
N GLN A 633 -8.67 -4.23 -36.89
CA GLN A 633 -9.66 -4.52 -37.94
C GLN A 633 -9.36 -3.74 -39.23
N VAL A 634 -9.04 -2.45 -39.13
CA VAL A 634 -8.69 -1.62 -40.30
C VAL A 634 -7.37 -2.05 -40.93
N TRP A 635 -6.36 -2.36 -40.12
CA TRP A 635 -5.10 -2.88 -40.63
C TRP A 635 -5.29 -4.24 -41.32
N ALA A 636 -6.11 -5.13 -40.75
CA ALA A 636 -6.42 -6.41 -41.38
C ALA A 636 -7.08 -6.23 -42.75
N ARG A 637 -7.99 -5.25 -42.91
CA ARG A 637 -8.58 -4.91 -44.22
C ARG A 637 -7.50 -4.54 -45.26
N ILE A 638 -6.49 -3.76 -44.86
CA ILE A 638 -5.36 -3.38 -45.74
C ILE A 638 -4.58 -4.63 -46.16
N LEU A 639 -4.16 -5.44 -45.19
CA LEU A 639 -3.32 -6.60 -45.46
C LEU A 639 -4.05 -7.70 -46.26
N CYS A 640 -5.36 -7.86 -46.06
CA CYS A 640 -6.18 -8.77 -46.86
C CYS A 640 -6.33 -8.26 -48.31
N ALA A 641 -6.38 -6.95 -48.51
CA ALA A 641 -6.49 -6.33 -49.83
C ALA A 641 -5.16 -6.25 -50.60
N VAL A 642 -4.00 -6.38 -49.93
CA VAL A 642 -2.67 -6.49 -50.56
C VAL A 642 -2.10 -7.89 -50.32
N PRO A 643 -2.32 -8.86 -51.22
CA PRO A 643 -1.77 -10.21 -51.11
C PRO A 643 -0.25 -10.18 -50.94
N ASN A 644 0.30 -11.14 -50.18
CA ASN A 644 1.73 -11.26 -49.85
C ASN A 644 2.36 -10.11 -49.05
N SER A 645 1.63 -9.04 -48.72
CA SER A 645 2.16 -7.99 -47.84
C SER A 645 2.43 -8.52 -46.44
N ARG A 646 3.37 -7.90 -45.72
CA ARG A 646 3.68 -8.21 -44.33
C ARG A 646 3.30 -7.07 -43.39
N LEU A 647 3.19 -7.37 -42.11
CA LEU A 647 3.03 -6.39 -41.03
C LEU A 647 4.17 -6.55 -40.03
N VAL A 648 4.91 -5.49 -39.77
CA VAL A 648 5.89 -5.43 -38.67
C VAL A 648 5.38 -4.51 -37.55
N VAL A 649 5.24 -5.05 -36.35
CA VAL A 649 4.83 -4.27 -35.17
C VAL A 649 5.91 -4.35 -34.11
N LYS A 650 6.37 -3.20 -33.62
CA LYS A 650 7.38 -3.14 -32.56
C LYS A 650 6.78 -2.59 -31.28
N CYS A 651 6.85 -3.38 -30.23
CA CYS A 651 6.40 -2.95 -28.91
C CYS A 651 7.11 -3.72 -27.80
N LYS A 652 7.38 -3.06 -26.67
CA LYS A 652 8.01 -3.67 -25.49
C LYS A 652 7.33 -4.97 -25.02
N PRO A 653 5.98 -5.08 -24.97
CA PRO A 653 5.27 -6.29 -24.52
C PRO A 653 5.53 -7.54 -25.37
N PHE A 654 6.04 -7.42 -26.60
CA PHE A 654 6.34 -8.59 -27.43
C PHE A 654 7.58 -9.38 -26.99
N CYS A 655 8.22 -9.02 -25.87
CA CYS A 655 9.12 -9.93 -25.17
C CYS A 655 8.38 -11.09 -24.45
N CYS A 656 7.06 -11.00 -24.30
CA CYS A 656 6.22 -12.01 -23.67
C CYS A 656 5.46 -12.83 -24.71
N ASP A 657 5.62 -14.15 -24.69
CA ASP A 657 5.03 -15.05 -25.70
C ASP A 657 3.50 -15.08 -25.67
N SER A 658 2.85 -14.97 -24.51
CA SER A 658 1.39 -14.93 -24.43
C SER A 658 0.80 -13.70 -25.12
N VAL A 659 1.48 -12.55 -25.02
CA VAL A 659 1.06 -11.31 -25.68
C VAL A 659 1.24 -11.44 -27.19
N ARG A 660 2.35 -12.04 -27.65
CA ARG A 660 2.59 -12.32 -29.08
C ARG A 660 1.52 -13.26 -29.64
N GLN A 661 1.25 -14.37 -28.95
CA GLN A 661 0.25 -15.34 -29.36
C GLN A 661 -1.13 -14.71 -29.45
N ARG A 662 -1.55 -13.96 -28.44
CA ARG A 662 -2.84 -13.26 -28.45
C ARG A 662 -2.96 -12.29 -29.63
N PHE A 663 -1.92 -11.50 -29.89
CA PHE A 663 -1.88 -10.55 -31.01
C PHE A 663 -2.01 -11.27 -32.35
N ILE A 664 -1.25 -12.36 -32.55
CA ILE A 664 -1.31 -13.19 -33.76
C ILE A 664 -2.70 -13.81 -33.90
N SER A 665 -3.24 -14.43 -32.84
CA SER A 665 -4.56 -15.06 -32.88
C SER A 665 -5.70 -14.07 -33.16
N THR A 666 -5.59 -12.83 -32.69
CA THR A 666 -6.54 -11.76 -33.08
C THR A 666 -6.46 -11.46 -34.57
N LEU A 667 -5.26 -11.39 -35.16
CA LEU A 667 -5.10 -11.17 -36.60
C LEU A 667 -5.55 -12.39 -37.43
N GLU A 668 -5.31 -13.62 -36.97
CA GLU A 668 -5.83 -14.85 -37.58
C GLU A 668 -7.36 -14.84 -37.67
N GLN A 669 -8.03 -14.46 -36.56
CA GLN A 669 -9.49 -14.31 -36.52
C GLN A 669 -10.01 -13.25 -37.49
N LEU A 670 -9.17 -12.28 -37.86
CA LEU A 670 -9.47 -11.24 -38.85
C LEU A 670 -9.08 -11.66 -40.29
N GLY A 671 -8.64 -12.91 -40.49
CA GLY A 671 -8.33 -13.48 -41.80
C GLY A 671 -6.88 -13.32 -42.26
N LEU A 672 -5.95 -12.99 -41.36
CA LEU A 672 -4.53 -12.87 -41.69
C LEU A 672 -3.70 -14.07 -41.27
N GLU A 673 -2.89 -14.57 -42.20
CA GLU A 673 -1.96 -15.67 -41.92
C GLU A 673 -0.84 -15.23 -40.94
N PRO A 674 -0.53 -16.00 -39.89
CA PRO A 674 0.50 -15.66 -38.89
C PRO A 674 1.87 -15.36 -39.48
N LEU A 675 2.24 -16.10 -40.52
CA LEU A 675 3.55 -16.00 -41.18
C LEU A 675 3.78 -14.64 -41.84
N ARG A 676 2.73 -13.81 -42.00
CA ARG A 676 2.80 -12.45 -42.54
C ARG A 676 3.06 -11.38 -41.47
N VAL A 677 3.14 -11.75 -40.19
CA VAL A 677 3.25 -10.81 -39.07
C VAL A 677 4.58 -11.00 -38.33
N ASP A 678 5.37 -9.94 -38.27
CA ASP A 678 6.64 -9.88 -37.54
C ASP A 678 6.48 -9.00 -36.29
N LEU A 679 6.62 -9.60 -35.12
CA LEU A 679 6.50 -8.91 -33.83
C LEU A 679 7.88 -8.70 -33.21
N LEU A 680 8.27 -7.44 -33.02
CA LEU A 680 9.58 -7.05 -32.51
C LEU A 680 9.47 -6.54 -31.06
N PRO A 681 10.29 -7.05 -30.12
CA PRO A 681 10.35 -6.49 -28.77
C PRO A 681 11.04 -5.11 -28.76
N LEU A 682 11.19 -4.53 -27.57
CA LEU A 682 11.92 -3.28 -27.39
C LEU A 682 13.38 -3.42 -27.87
N ILE A 683 13.83 -2.47 -28.67
CA ILE A 683 15.23 -2.30 -29.06
C ILE A 683 15.83 -1.23 -28.14
N LEU A 684 16.88 -1.59 -27.39
CA LEU A 684 17.43 -0.73 -26.33
C LEU A 684 18.28 0.43 -26.87
N LEU A 685 19.03 0.20 -27.95
CA LEU A 685 19.89 1.21 -28.54
C LEU A 685 19.09 2.06 -29.52
N ASN A 686 19.23 3.39 -29.40
CA ASN A 686 18.48 4.35 -30.22
C ASN A 686 18.84 4.21 -31.71
N HIS A 687 20.13 4.14 -32.03
CA HIS A 687 20.60 3.82 -33.38
C HIS A 687 19.86 2.61 -34.00
N ASP A 688 19.82 1.48 -33.30
CA ASP A 688 19.19 0.24 -33.81
C ASP A 688 17.66 0.38 -33.89
N HIS A 689 17.04 1.11 -32.95
CA HIS A 689 15.61 1.46 -33.02
C HIS A 689 15.28 2.25 -34.28
N MET A 690 16.10 3.25 -34.61
CA MET A 690 15.93 4.06 -35.81
C MET A 690 16.17 3.22 -37.08
N GLN A 691 17.19 2.38 -37.11
CA GLN A 691 17.46 1.49 -38.24
C GLN A 691 16.34 0.47 -38.47
N ALA A 692 15.58 0.08 -37.44
CA ALA A 692 14.44 -0.83 -37.61
C ALA A 692 13.34 -0.28 -38.55
N TYR A 693 13.26 1.03 -38.79
CA TYR A 693 12.34 1.60 -39.80
C TYR A 693 12.69 1.18 -41.23
N SER A 694 13.91 0.66 -41.48
CA SER A 694 14.27 0.05 -42.76
C SER A 694 13.49 -1.23 -43.08
N LEU A 695 12.85 -1.84 -42.07
CA LEU A 695 12.07 -3.07 -42.22
C LEU A 695 10.68 -2.84 -42.81
N MET A 696 10.18 -1.59 -42.85
CA MET A 696 8.85 -1.27 -43.36
C MET A 696 8.89 -0.28 -44.52
N ASP A 697 7.95 -0.46 -45.44
CA ASP A 697 7.71 0.41 -46.59
C ASP A 697 6.74 1.55 -46.24
N ILE A 698 5.66 1.23 -45.50
CA ILE A 698 4.57 2.17 -45.17
C ILE A 698 4.26 2.05 -43.68
N SER A 699 4.30 3.17 -42.96
CA SER A 699 3.88 3.26 -41.57
C SER A 699 2.37 3.47 -41.48
N LEU A 700 1.73 2.70 -40.61
CA LEU A 700 0.32 2.83 -40.28
C LEU A 700 0.17 3.49 -38.91
N ASP A 701 -0.38 4.70 -38.90
CA ASP A 701 -0.67 5.42 -37.67
C ASP A 701 -1.90 4.83 -36.95
N THR A 702 -1.98 5.03 -35.64
CA THR A 702 -3.08 4.53 -34.80
C THR A 702 -4.17 5.60 -34.62
N PHE A 703 -5.38 5.18 -34.23
CA PHE A 703 -6.50 6.07 -33.92
C PHE A 703 -7.43 5.44 -32.87
N PRO A 704 -8.17 6.23 -32.06
CA PRO A 704 -8.21 7.69 -32.02
C PRO A 704 -6.97 8.34 -31.37
N TYR A 705 -5.99 7.55 -30.96
CA TYR A 705 -4.74 8.06 -30.41
C TYR A 705 -3.61 7.86 -31.42
N ALA A 706 -3.23 8.94 -32.13
CA ALA A 706 -2.16 8.95 -33.12
C ALA A 706 -0.76 8.84 -32.50
N GLY A 707 0.20 8.44 -33.33
CA GLY A 707 1.62 8.56 -33.10
C GLY A 707 2.05 10.03 -33.01
N THR A 708 3.20 10.25 -32.39
CA THR A 708 3.81 11.58 -32.29
C THR A 708 5.29 11.49 -32.59
N THR A 709 6.09 11.06 -31.61
CA THR A 709 7.52 10.77 -31.83
C THR A 709 7.71 9.67 -32.87
N THR A 710 6.92 8.59 -32.80
CA THR A 710 6.96 7.47 -33.76
C THR A 710 6.64 7.88 -35.19
N THR A 711 5.70 8.82 -35.37
CA THR A 711 5.36 9.40 -36.68
C THR A 711 6.50 10.29 -37.17
N CYS A 712 7.09 11.12 -36.31
CA CYS A 712 8.27 11.93 -36.64
C CYS A 712 9.46 11.05 -37.04
N GLU A 713 9.74 9.99 -36.27
CA GLU A 713 10.80 9.04 -36.54
C GLU A 713 10.56 8.31 -37.88
N SER A 714 9.33 7.86 -38.14
CA SER A 714 8.94 7.24 -39.42
C SER A 714 9.29 8.15 -40.59
N LEU A 715 8.77 9.38 -40.59
CA LEU A 715 9.00 10.35 -41.67
C LEU A 715 10.49 10.68 -41.82
N TYR A 716 11.19 10.87 -40.70
CA TYR A 716 12.62 11.17 -40.70
C TYR A 716 13.49 10.01 -41.20
N MET A 717 13.03 8.78 -41.02
CA MET A 717 13.64 7.56 -41.57
C MET A 717 13.17 7.23 -42.99
N GLY A 718 12.42 8.13 -43.63
CA GLY A 718 11.96 7.96 -45.01
C GLY A 718 10.75 7.03 -45.16
N VAL A 719 10.10 6.63 -44.07
CA VAL A 719 8.90 5.79 -44.15
C VAL A 719 7.66 6.70 -44.19
N PRO A 720 6.91 6.77 -45.30
CA PRO A 720 5.66 7.50 -45.35
C PRO A 720 4.66 6.91 -44.36
N CYS A 721 3.88 7.79 -43.72
CA CYS A 721 2.88 7.41 -42.73
C CYS A 721 1.48 7.73 -43.24
N VAL A 722 0.52 6.83 -43.06
CA VAL A 722 -0.91 7.09 -43.28
C VAL A 722 -1.55 7.36 -41.92
N THR A 723 -2.23 8.50 -41.79
CA THR A 723 -2.95 8.89 -40.56
C THR A 723 -4.42 9.18 -40.85
N MET A 724 -5.20 9.39 -39.79
CA MET A 724 -6.64 9.71 -39.90
C MET A 724 -6.98 10.95 -39.09
N ALA A 725 -7.86 11.78 -39.62
CA ALA A 725 -8.45 12.90 -38.91
C ALA A 725 -9.65 12.46 -38.06
N GLY A 726 -9.86 13.13 -36.93
CA GLY A 726 -11.00 12.90 -36.07
C GLY A 726 -11.40 14.11 -35.23
N SER A 727 -12.16 13.84 -34.16
CA SER A 727 -12.79 14.87 -33.32
C SER A 727 -11.98 15.29 -32.10
N VAL A 728 -10.87 14.62 -31.79
CA VAL A 728 -10.07 14.88 -30.59
C VAL A 728 -8.61 15.18 -30.94
N HIS A 729 -7.95 15.96 -30.09
CA HIS A 729 -6.54 16.33 -30.20
C HIS A 729 -5.64 15.12 -30.46
N ALA A 730 -5.77 14.07 -29.65
CA ALA A 730 -4.97 12.85 -29.75
C ALA A 730 -5.02 12.20 -31.14
N HIS A 731 -6.15 12.34 -31.83
CA HIS A 731 -6.37 11.79 -33.17
C HIS A 731 -5.70 12.69 -34.22
N ASN A 732 -5.81 14.00 -34.04
CA ASN A 732 -5.35 14.99 -35.01
C ASN A 732 -3.87 15.38 -34.87
N VAL A 733 -3.09 14.78 -33.96
CA VAL A 733 -1.64 15.00 -33.91
C VAL A 733 -0.98 14.58 -35.23
N GLY A 734 -1.36 13.43 -35.78
CA GLY A 734 -0.89 12.97 -37.09
C GLY A 734 -1.27 13.95 -38.21
N VAL A 735 -2.47 14.53 -38.16
CA VAL A 735 -2.96 15.54 -39.11
C VAL A 735 -2.06 16.78 -39.10
N SER A 736 -1.74 17.32 -37.91
CA SER A 736 -0.84 18.47 -37.78
C SER A 736 0.54 18.16 -38.37
N LEU A 737 1.15 17.04 -37.97
CA LEU A 737 2.49 16.66 -38.42
C LEU A 737 2.56 16.49 -39.94
N LEU A 738 1.66 15.71 -40.54
CA LEU A 738 1.69 15.45 -41.97
C LEU A 738 1.40 16.70 -42.80
N SER A 739 0.44 17.52 -42.37
CA SER A 739 0.13 18.77 -43.08
C SER A 739 1.32 19.71 -43.08
N LYS A 740 2.02 19.85 -41.94
CA LYS A 740 3.17 20.75 -41.85
C LYS A 740 4.39 20.25 -42.60
N VAL A 741 4.52 18.95 -42.84
CA VAL A 741 5.53 18.37 -43.75
C VAL A 741 5.13 18.47 -45.23
N GLY A 742 3.86 18.74 -45.55
CA GLY A 742 3.33 18.81 -46.93
C GLY A 742 2.85 17.45 -47.46
N LEU A 743 2.30 16.61 -46.58
CA LEU A 743 1.82 15.26 -46.85
C LEU A 743 0.31 15.12 -46.59
N GLU A 744 -0.47 16.16 -46.84
CA GLU A 744 -1.93 16.20 -46.61
C GLU A 744 -2.66 15.08 -47.35
N ARG A 745 -2.12 14.63 -48.49
CA ARG A 745 -2.65 13.51 -49.27
C ARG A 745 -2.61 12.15 -48.55
N LEU A 746 -1.91 12.06 -47.43
CA LEU A 746 -1.81 10.84 -46.60
C LEU A 746 -2.68 10.91 -45.33
N ILE A 747 -3.60 11.88 -45.28
CA ILE A 747 -4.52 12.09 -44.17
C ILE A 747 -5.92 11.64 -44.60
N ALA A 748 -6.39 10.53 -44.04
CA ALA A 748 -7.73 10.03 -44.26
C ALA A 748 -8.78 10.75 -43.41
N LYS A 749 -10.02 10.82 -43.88
CA LYS A 749 -11.17 11.37 -43.11
C LYS A 749 -11.99 10.29 -42.40
N ASN A 750 -11.80 9.03 -42.80
CA ASN A 750 -12.50 7.87 -42.27
C ASN A 750 -11.70 6.59 -42.58
N GLU A 751 -12.16 5.47 -42.04
CA GLU A 751 -11.49 4.18 -42.17
C GLU A 751 -11.38 3.69 -43.61
N ASP A 752 -12.38 3.94 -44.46
CA ASP A 752 -12.37 3.50 -45.86
C ASP A 752 -11.31 4.26 -46.66
N GLU A 753 -11.24 5.58 -46.47
CA GLU A 753 -10.19 6.40 -47.07
C GLU A 753 -8.81 6.02 -46.52
N TYR A 754 -8.69 5.68 -45.24
CA TYR A 754 -7.44 5.20 -44.65
C TYR A 754 -6.93 3.94 -45.34
N VAL A 755 -7.82 2.96 -45.56
CA VAL A 755 -7.50 1.76 -46.32
C VAL A 755 -7.10 2.13 -47.76
N GLN A 756 -7.88 2.95 -48.45
CA GLN A 756 -7.60 3.34 -49.83
C GLN A 756 -6.23 4.02 -49.99
N LEU A 757 -5.86 4.94 -49.10
CA LEU A 757 -4.56 5.61 -49.14
C LEU A 757 -3.40 4.64 -48.92
N ALA A 758 -3.54 3.68 -48.01
CA ALA A 758 -2.55 2.63 -47.82
C ALA A 758 -2.39 1.75 -49.07
N LEU A 759 -3.51 1.39 -49.73
CA LEU A 759 -3.50 0.61 -50.98
C LEU A 759 -2.87 1.39 -52.14
N GLN A 760 -3.12 2.70 -52.24
CA GLN A 760 -2.53 3.56 -53.25
C GLN A 760 -1.01 3.69 -53.09
N LEU A 761 -0.52 3.81 -51.86
CA LEU A 761 0.93 3.80 -51.61
C LEU A 761 1.56 2.44 -51.94
N ALA A 762 0.84 1.34 -51.67
CA ALA A 762 1.32 -0.01 -51.89
C ALA A 762 1.35 -0.44 -53.36
N SER A 763 0.61 0.24 -54.25
CA SER A 763 0.47 -0.17 -55.66
C SER A 763 1.59 0.31 -56.58
N ASP A 764 2.40 1.31 -56.17
CA ASP A 764 3.50 1.86 -56.97
C ASP A 764 4.80 1.93 -56.18
N PHE A 765 5.65 0.92 -56.37
CA PHE A 765 6.94 0.81 -55.67
C PHE A 765 7.92 1.92 -56.06
N THR A 766 7.81 2.45 -57.29
CA THR A 766 8.71 3.49 -57.78
C THR A 766 8.35 4.83 -57.13
N ALA A 767 7.06 5.18 -57.12
CA ALA A 767 6.57 6.36 -56.42
C ALA A 767 6.88 6.29 -54.92
N LEU A 768 6.71 5.12 -54.30
CA LEU A 768 7.02 4.90 -52.89
C LEU A 768 8.52 5.10 -52.59
N SER A 769 9.40 4.52 -53.41
CA SER A 769 10.86 4.69 -53.29
C SER A 769 11.31 6.15 -53.46
N ASN A 770 10.71 6.86 -54.42
CA ASN A 770 10.97 8.29 -54.66
C ASN A 770 10.52 9.15 -53.47
N LEU A 771 9.33 8.88 -52.92
CA LEU A 771 8.85 9.55 -51.72
C LEU A 771 9.80 9.29 -50.54
N ARG A 772 10.13 8.03 -50.29
CA ARG A 772 11.06 7.62 -49.21
C ARG A 772 12.39 8.36 -49.26
N THR A 773 12.98 8.51 -50.44
CA THR A 773 14.27 9.19 -50.61
C THR A 773 14.20 10.69 -50.33
N SER A 774 13.04 11.34 -50.54
CA SER A 774 12.86 12.79 -50.35
C SER A 774 12.30 13.17 -48.97
N LEU A 775 11.68 12.25 -48.25
CA LEU A 775 10.93 12.53 -47.01
C LEU A 775 11.77 13.16 -45.90
N ARG A 776 13.00 12.70 -45.68
CA ARG A 776 13.88 13.27 -44.64
C ARG A 776 14.15 14.75 -44.90
N ASP A 777 14.46 15.10 -46.15
CA ASP A 777 14.76 16.47 -46.56
C ASP A 777 13.51 17.36 -46.51
N LEU A 778 12.35 16.83 -46.90
CA LEU A 778 11.06 17.52 -46.78
C LEU A 778 10.77 17.85 -45.30
N MET A 779 10.88 16.85 -44.43
CA MET A 779 10.63 17.03 -42.99
C MET A 779 11.65 17.99 -42.36
N ALA A 780 12.93 17.87 -42.67
CA ALA A 780 13.98 18.74 -42.12
C ALA A 780 13.81 20.22 -42.49
N LYS A 781 13.20 20.53 -43.65
CA LYS A 781 12.91 21.90 -44.12
C LYS A 781 11.54 22.41 -43.68
N SER A 782 10.71 21.55 -43.10
CA SER A 782 9.35 21.89 -42.67
C SER A 782 9.33 22.61 -41.31
N PRO A 783 8.22 23.29 -40.96
CA PRO A 783 8.05 23.86 -39.63
C PRO A 783 8.18 22.86 -38.47
N VAL A 784 8.00 21.55 -38.72
CA VAL A 784 8.15 20.51 -37.70
C VAL A 784 9.59 20.38 -37.19
N CYS A 785 10.60 20.80 -37.97
CA CYS A 785 12.01 20.75 -37.56
C CYS A 785 12.66 22.14 -37.47
N ASP A 786 11.86 23.21 -37.50
CA ASP A 786 12.34 24.59 -37.50
C ASP A 786 12.42 25.19 -36.08
N GLY A 787 13.45 24.78 -35.35
CA GLY A 787 13.69 25.21 -33.97
C GLY A 787 13.70 26.74 -33.76
N PRO A 788 14.41 27.53 -34.57
CA PRO A 788 14.42 28.99 -34.46
C PRO A 788 13.03 29.62 -34.65
N ASN A 789 12.26 29.23 -35.67
CA ASN A 789 10.92 29.80 -35.89
C ASN A 789 9.93 29.36 -34.83
N PHE A 790 10.02 28.11 -34.39
CA PHE A 790 9.19 27.60 -33.30
C PHE A 790 9.42 28.38 -32.00
N ALA A 791 10.68 28.61 -31.61
CA ALA A 791 11.00 29.38 -30.42
C ALA A 791 10.46 30.82 -30.49
N ARG A 792 10.57 31.50 -31.64
CA ARG A 792 9.98 32.83 -31.83
C ARG A 792 8.46 32.84 -31.69
N GLY A 793 7.79 31.83 -32.23
CA GLY A 793 6.34 31.66 -32.09
C GLY A 793 5.90 31.46 -30.62
N LEU A 794 6.67 30.65 -29.87
CA LEU A 794 6.48 30.47 -28.43
C LEU A 794 6.71 31.76 -27.64
N GLU A 795 7.77 32.50 -27.95
CA GLU A 795 8.10 33.76 -27.27
C GLU A 795 7.04 34.83 -27.43
N LEU A 796 6.47 34.96 -28.63
CA LEU A 796 5.33 35.83 -28.91
C LEU A 796 4.11 35.41 -28.09
N THR A 797 3.84 34.11 -28.05
CA THR A 797 2.75 33.53 -27.27
C THR A 797 2.90 33.80 -25.78
N TYR A 798 4.10 33.60 -25.23
CA TYR A 798 4.42 33.91 -23.84
C TYR A 798 4.29 35.39 -23.52
N ARG A 799 4.73 36.27 -24.44
CA ARG A 799 4.56 37.71 -24.30
C ARG A 799 3.09 38.10 -24.24
N ASP A 800 2.25 37.50 -25.07
CA ASP A 800 0.80 37.79 -25.09
C ASP A 800 0.10 37.28 -23.83
N MET A 801 0.44 36.08 -23.34
CA MET A 801 -0.03 35.58 -22.04
C MET A 801 0.36 36.54 -20.91
N TRP A 802 1.61 37.00 -20.90
CA TRP A 802 2.10 37.94 -19.88
C TRP A 802 1.40 39.30 -19.93
N ARG A 803 1.17 39.84 -21.14
CA ARG A 803 0.40 41.09 -21.36
C ARG A 803 -1.03 40.95 -20.83
N ARG A 804 -1.68 39.80 -21.04
CA ARG A 804 -3.02 39.52 -20.49
C ARG A 804 -3.00 39.50 -18.96
N TYR A 805 -2.03 38.81 -18.36
CA TYR A 805 -1.84 38.80 -16.91
C TYR A 805 -1.63 40.22 -16.33
N CYS A 806 -0.80 41.04 -16.98
CA CYS A 806 -0.56 42.43 -16.54
C CYS A 806 -1.84 43.27 -16.55
N LYS A 807 -2.77 42.99 -17.48
CA LYS A 807 -4.10 43.60 -17.56
C LYS A 807 -5.13 43.01 -16.60
N GLY A 808 -4.77 41.97 -15.84
CA GLY A 808 -5.67 41.29 -14.90
C GLY A 808 -6.54 40.20 -15.52
N ASP A 809 -6.32 39.84 -16.80
CA ASP A 809 -6.98 38.68 -17.41
C ASP A 809 -6.22 37.40 -17.07
N VAL A 810 -6.77 36.63 -16.13
CA VAL A 810 -6.19 35.38 -15.62
C VAL A 810 -7.24 34.27 -15.73
N PRO A 811 -7.16 33.39 -16.75
CA PRO A 811 -8.17 32.35 -17.00
C PRO A 811 -8.47 31.46 -15.80
N SER A 812 -7.45 31.00 -15.07
CA SER A 812 -7.63 30.10 -13.93
C SER A 812 -8.44 30.75 -12.81
N LEU A 813 -8.23 32.06 -12.52
CA LEU A 813 -8.90 32.75 -11.42
C LEU A 813 -10.41 32.81 -11.68
N ARG A 814 -10.80 33.12 -12.92
CA ARG A 814 -12.21 33.08 -13.34
C ARG A 814 -12.84 31.70 -13.10
N GLN A 815 -12.12 30.63 -13.42
CA GLN A 815 -12.61 29.26 -13.22
C GLN A 815 -12.69 28.86 -11.75
N MET A 816 -11.69 29.24 -10.96
CA MET A 816 -11.68 28.98 -9.51
C MET A 816 -12.79 29.74 -8.80
N GLU A 817 -13.08 30.98 -9.19
CA GLU A 817 -14.23 31.76 -8.68
C GLU A 817 -15.57 31.09 -9.03
N MET A 818 -15.75 30.63 -10.27
CA MET A 818 -16.96 29.89 -10.67
C MET A 818 -17.16 28.61 -9.85
N LEU A 819 -16.07 27.90 -9.53
CA LEU A 819 -16.12 26.70 -8.70
C LEU A 819 -16.51 26.99 -7.25
N GLN A 820 -16.09 28.13 -6.69
CA GLN A 820 -16.45 28.54 -5.33
C GLN A 820 -17.93 28.94 -5.23
N GLN A 821 -18.51 29.54 -6.28
CA GLN A 821 -19.93 29.91 -6.32
C GLN A 821 -20.89 28.71 -6.41
N HIS A 822 -20.42 27.54 -6.86
CA HIS A 822 -21.22 26.31 -6.93
C HIS A 822 -21.12 25.44 -5.66
N VAL A 823 -20.40 25.89 -4.62
CA VAL A 823 -20.37 25.27 -3.28
C VAL A 823 -21.30 26.06 -2.34
N VAL A 824 -22.57 26.18 -2.71
CA VAL A 824 -23.63 26.43 -1.73
C VAL A 824 -24.08 25.04 -1.25
N PRO A 825 -24.10 24.73 0.05
CA PRO A 825 -24.62 23.46 0.51
C PRO A 825 -26.09 23.36 0.10
N GLU A 826 -26.48 22.31 -0.62
CA GLU A 826 -27.89 21.93 -0.67
C GLU A 826 -28.31 21.67 0.78
N GLU A 827 -29.11 22.57 1.35
CA GLU A 827 -29.81 22.31 2.60
C GLU A 827 -30.60 21.01 2.43
N PRO A 828 -30.59 20.11 3.42
CA PRO A 828 -31.43 18.92 3.36
C PRO A 828 -32.88 19.42 3.33
N ILE A 829 -33.57 19.15 2.22
CA ILE A 829 -35.00 19.43 2.05
C ILE A 829 -35.76 18.54 3.05
N THR A 830 -35.83 19.00 4.30
CA THR A 830 -36.84 18.61 5.26
C THR A 830 -38.03 19.50 4.99
N LYS A 831 -38.96 19.03 4.16
CA LYS A 831 -40.31 19.59 4.08
C LYS A 831 -40.97 19.40 5.44
N VAL A 832 -40.81 20.38 6.33
CA VAL A 832 -41.68 20.59 7.47
C VAL A 832 -42.47 21.86 7.19
N SER A 833 -43.66 21.66 6.63
CA SER A 833 -44.70 22.69 6.59
C SER A 833 -45.11 23.04 8.03
N LYS A 834 -44.88 24.28 8.44
CA LYS A 834 -45.48 24.90 9.62
C LYS A 834 -46.38 26.03 9.17
N GLU A 835 -47.70 25.85 9.29
CA GLU A 835 -48.72 26.83 9.71
C GLU A 835 -49.98 26.00 10.04
N GLY A 836 -50.66 26.04 11.20
CA GLY A 836 -50.56 26.83 12.43
C GLY A 836 -51.27 26.08 13.59
N PRO A 837 -51.48 26.70 14.78
CA PRO A 837 -52.20 26.10 15.91
C PRO A 837 -53.63 26.70 16.03
N PRO A 838 -54.47 26.34 17.02
CA PRO A 838 -54.53 25.17 17.92
C PRO A 838 -55.94 24.51 17.94
N ASN A 839 -56.09 23.30 18.50
CA ASN A 839 -57.06 22.97 19.57
C ASN A 839 -57.42 21.48 19.70
N SER A 840 -57.49 21.09 20.98
CA SER A 840 -58.45 20.20 21.62
C SER A 840 -58.46 18.68 21.35
N ILE A 841 -58.00 17.95 22.38
CA ILE A 841 -58.80 17.03 23.23
C ILE A 841 -59.21 15.65 22.68
N LYS A 842 -58.97 14.65 23.56
CA LYS A 842 -59.58 13.30 23.71
C LYS A 842 -59.05 12.20 22.79
N SER A 843 -58.97 10.93 23.17
CA SER A 843 -58.91 10.17 24.44
C SER A 843 -59.12 8.70 24.03
N ASN A 844 -58.41 7.79 24.70
CA ASN A 844 -58.76 6.38 24.95
C ASN A 844 -58.75 5.38 23.79
N GLY A 845 -58.19 4.19 24.09
CA GLY A 845 -58.68 2.95 23.49
C GLY A 845 -57.69 1.79 23.44
N PHE A 846 -57.48 1.15 24.58
CA PHE A 846 -56.94 -0.22 24.70
C PHE A 846 -57.65 -1.22 23.76
N ASN A 847 -56.88 -2.19 23.23
CA ASN A 847 -57.00 -3.65 23.48
C ASN A 847 -56.86 -4.59 22.25
N VAL A 848 -55.93 -5.55 22.41
CA VAL A 848 -56.12 -7.01 22.26
C VAL A 848 -56.17 -7.62 20.84
N ALA A 849 -55.12 -8.38 20.50
CA ALA A 849 -55.10 -9.52 19.57
C ALA A 849 -55.94 -10.70 20.12
N PRO A 850 -56.40 -11.76 19.41
CA PRO A 850 -55.66 -12.60 18.42
C PRO A 850 -56.63 -13.32 17.38
N PRO A 851 -56.48 -14.61 16.94
CA PRO A 851 -55.42 -15.35 16.21
C PRO A 851 -55.88 -16.04 14.88
N SER A 852 -54.89 -16.63 14.15
CA SER A 852 -54.88 -17.82 13.23
C SER A 852 -55.81 -17.89 11.99
N THR A 853 -55.34 -18.25 10.78
CA THR A 853 -55.03 -19.64 10.34
C THR A 853 -54.46 -19.71 8.89
N HIS A 854 -53.73 -20.81 8.63
CA HIS A 854 -53.06 -21.39 7.44
C HIS A 854 -53.59 -21.16 6.00
N LEU A 855 -52.66 -21.13 5.00
CA LEU A 855 -52.44 -22.21 4.00
C LEU A 855 -51.28 -21.94 3.00
N SER A 856 -50.53 -23.03 2.72
CA SER A 856 -49.54 -23.42 1.68
C SER A 856 -49.49 -22.66 0.34
N SER A 857 -48.42 -22.64 -0.50
CA SER A 857 -47.49 -23.70 -0.97
C SER A 857 -46.40 -23.15 -1.92
N GLY A 858 -45.23 -23.84 -2.01
CA GLY A 858 -44.28 -23.86 -3.15
C GLY A 858 -43.02 -22.99 -2.98
N GLU A 859 -41.82 -23.46 -2.56
CA GLU A 859 -40.86 -24.41 -3.19
C GLU A 859 -40.56 -24.04 -4.67
N GLU A 860 -39.33 -23.90 -5.17
CA GLU A 860 -38.01 -24.41 -4.74
C GLU A 860 -36.87 -23.72 -5.55
N ASN A 861 -35.69 -23.65 -4.92
CA ASN A 861 -34.31 -23.85 -5.42
C ASN A 861 -33.78 -23.07 -6.65
N GLY A 862 -32.50 -22.72 -6.74
CA GLY A 862 -31.33 -23.11 -5.96
C GLY A 862 -30.08 -22.57 -6.65
N VAL A 863 -29.05 -22.32 -5.83
CA VAL A 863 -27.74 -21.76 -6.16
C VAL A 863 -26.84 -22.78 -6.83
#